data_AF-A0A2N2D1D6-F1
#
_entry.id   AF-A0A2N2D1D6-F1
#
_cell.length_a   1.000
_cell.length_b   1.000
_cell.length_c   1.000
_cell.angle_alpha   90.00
_cell.angle_beta   90.00
_cell.angle_gamma   90.00
#
_symmetry.space_group_name_H-M   'P 1'
#
loop_
_entity.id
_entity.type
_entity.pdbx_description
1 polymer ?
#
loop_
_entity_poly.entity_id
_entity_poly.type
_entity_poly.pdbx_seq_one_letter_code
_entity_poly.pdbx_strand_id
1 'polypeptide(L)'
;MKNNKKTSFPRAMLKKLAEDITQLISTNEGSLSILEIVEEIPYDVRPDVIEGLSSFYGSELVAFYQLIKQEYGKEFEAICNRALAKYSLAGLEIDFGPIAKGDFYKAYATASRHTGRMTIDVAWKKPETGLYVECFFLTYSSDGVHSFFIVDNMSVEQYEGDRKILADMVEISYEESCFLIGDAYKFNVRFMSRPALGKFLYHRYLDDDPDFSHGRSNSVLRKLCAKLTPRQMVNSFFHALRCQDFNYMFSILSDSSMSQGMLLQQLNRAMNPGALLLEGQAEQVKGSNNSAELTAYSITMYEHEVYRSDYVFKMLKELDGDWLIASIDRVENRKLDAGSEFNPFAMQVFCRVYEILDVDELFEMLDRVDNIREVEELPYGMHMRVTCFEDDFNHGVSFMTGVIADLVINGDEFVVISQDHDSTEDFHNLFTIDRLGPLVARGKYELSLTSAYSYLNGQYLNFEDILLNDDRDSFFEDGMRFITARYIVKDRNEVLSRLGELASLKIELTGEFQVFYQSDNCYDKPGFLAEYILGTNWITVSAFGDKDIGVIRQRFEEDMYDALEFDGLEVREEGIFEILSMDVKKQYPELESDLKEMYLNKWYNSHLPPLRGMSPSEACQTEEGTRLLWTMFKRIKKKEHQRYLQGERKQIGLKEYIRKLNLNK
;
A
#
# COMPACT_ATOMS: atom_id res chain seq x y z
N MET A 1 4.12 14.89 36.04
CA MET A 1 5.28 14.09 36.49
C MET A 1 4.84 12.67 36.79
N LYS A 2 4.92 11.77 35.80
CA LYS A 2 4.99 10.32 36.02
C LYS A 2 6.39 9.91 35.61
N ASN A 3 7.08 9.19 36.49
CA ASN A 3 8.43 8.68 36.23
C ASN A 3 8.42 7.77 35.01
N ASN A 4 9.31 8.03 34.05
CA ASN A 4 9.81 7.03 33.09
C ASN A 4 10.40 5.86 33.88
N LYS A 5 9.56 4.92 34.30
CA LYS A 5 10.04 3.58 34.65
C LYS A 5 10.45 2.96 33.31
N LYS A 6 11.75 2.85 33.05
CA LYS A 6 12.26 1.92 32.02
C LYS A 6 11.48 0.62 32.17
N THR A 7 10.79 0.22 31.12
CA THR A 7 10.05 -1.02 31.00
C THR A 7 11.03 -2.15 31.29
N SER A 8 11.01 -2.63 32.53
CA SER A 8 11.99 -3.59 33.03
C SER A 8 11.52 -4.99 32.65
N PHE A 9 11.94 -5.48 31.49
CA PHE A 9 11.66 -6.85 31.07
C PHE A 9 12.28 -7.86 32.05
N PRO A 10 11.58 -8.98 32.36
CA PRO A 10 12.12 -10.00 33.24
C PRO A 10 13.45 -10.53 32.70
N ARG A 11 14.52 -10.47 33.50
CA ARG A 11 15.85 -10.95 33.10
C ARG A 11 15.85 -12.41 32.62
N ALA A 12 14.97 -13.25 33.16
CA ALA A 12 14.82 -14.64 32.73
C ALA A 12 14.31 -14.76 31.29
N MET A 13 13.38 -13.91 30.87
CA MET A 13 12.88 -13.85 29.49
C MET A 13 13.99 -13.42 28.53
N LEU A 14 14.68 -12.32 28.86
CA LEU A 14 15.80 -11.84 28.03
C LEU A 14 16.94 -12.86 27.96
N LYS A 15 17.18 -13.60 29.04
CA LYS A 15 18.19 -14.66 29.06
C LYS A 15 17.81 -15.80 28.11
N LYS A 16 16.54 -16.23 28.11
CA LYS A 16 16.05 -17.27 27.20
C LYS A 16 16.22 -16.81 25.74
N LEU A 17 15.78 -15.60 25.42
CA LEU A 17 15.93 -15.03 24.08
C LEU A 17 17.41 -14.94 23.66
N ALA A 18 18.31 -14.54 24.56
CA ALA A 18 19.75 -14.54 24.29
C ALA A 18 20.31 -15.96 24.05
N GLU A 19 19.84 -16.97 24.79
CA GLU A 19 20.21 -18.38 24.61
C GLU A 19 19.72 -18.90 23.24
N ASP A 20 18.50 -18.53 22.82
CA ASP A 20 17.94 -18.89 21.51
C ASP A 20 18.73 -18.22 20.36
N ILE A 21 19.01 -16.92 20.45
CA ILE A 21 19.84 -16.19 19.49
C ILE A 21 21.22 -16.83 19.34
N THR A 22 21.85 -17.21 20.45
CA THR A 22 23.20 -17.82 20.45
C THR A 22 23.22 -19.15 19.67
N GLN A 23 22.12 -19.89 19.67
CA GLN A 23 22.01 -21.16 18.93
C GLN A 23 21.80 -20.94 17.43
N LEU A 24 21.04 -19.91 17.06
CA LEU A 24 20.58 -19.70 15.69
C LEU A 24 21.53 -18.83 14.83
N ILE A 25 22.24 -17.86 15.41
CA ILE A 25 22.98 -16.82 14.67
C ILE A 25 24.17 -17.35 13.83
N SER A 26 24.53 -18.63 13.99
CA SER A 26 25.66 -19.24 13.30
C SER A 26 25.40 -19.52 11.80
N THR A 27 24.14 -19.55 11.38
CA THR A 27 23.75 -19.79 9.98
C THR A 27 22.90 -18.63 9.44
N ASN A 28 22.85 -18.49 8.11
CA ASN A 28 21.99 -17.49 7.47
C ASN A 28 20.49 -17.80 7.70
N GLU A 29 20.12 -19.08 7.67
CA GLU A 29 18.76 -19.54 7.99
C GLU A 29 18.38 -19.19 9.44
N GLY A 30 19.25 -19.50 10.40
CA GLY A 30 19.00 -19.13 11.79
C GLY A 30 19.01 -17.61 12.02
N SER A 31 19.77 -16.86 11.22
CA SER A 31 19.71 -15.39 11.22
C SER A 31 18.35 -14.88 10.75
N LEU A 32 17.75 -15.48 9.71
CA LEU A 32 16.37 -15.16 9.29
C LEU A 32 15.36 -15.50 10.40
N SER A 33 15.46 -16.69 11.02
CA SER A 33 14.57 -17.05 12.14
C SER A 33 14.69 -16.11 13.34
N ILE A 34 15.88 -15.56 13.61
CA ILE A 34 16.06 -14.52 14.63
C ILE A 34 15.29 -13.25 14.26
N LEU A 35 15.32 -12.85 12.98
CA LEU A 35 14.57 -11.68 12.51
C LEU A 35 13.06 -11.88 12.63
N GLU A 36 12.55 -13.08 12.32
CA GLU A 36 11.14 -13.45 12.52
C GLU A 36 10.74 -13.33 14.01
N ILE A 37 11.55 -13.87 14.93
CA ILE A 37 11.32 -13.74 16.38
C ILE A 37 11.29 -12.26 16.81
N VAL A 38 12.13 -11.41 16.19
CA VAL A 38 12.15 -9.97 16.49
C VAL A 38 10.90 -9.27 15.97
N GLU A 39 10.35 -9.70 14.84
CA GLU A 39 9.11 -9.16 14.30
C GLU A 39 7.87 -9.50 15.13
N GLU A 40 7.83 -10.69 15.73
CA GLU A 40 6.77 -11.08 16.67
C GLU A 40 6.73 -10.20 17.95
N ILE A 41 7.82 -9.49 18.27
CA ILE A 41 7.84 -8.56 19.39
C ILE A 41 7.06 -7.30 19.01
N PRO A 42 6.04 -6.89 19.80
CA PRO A 42 5.25 -5.71 19.50
C PRO A 42 6.14 -4.48 19.33
N TYR A 43 5.86 -3.71 18.28
CA TYR A 43 6.71 -2.63 17.80
C TYR A 43 7.12 -1.63 18.90
N ASP A 44 6.16 -1.26 19.76
CA ASP A 44 6.36 -0.28 20.84
C ASP A 44 7.40 -0.70 21.90
N VAL A 45 7.56 -2.01 22.11
CA VAL A 45 8.47 -2.57 23.13
C VAL A 45 9.75 -3.15 22.54
N ARG A 46 9.79 -3.37 21.22
CA ARG A 46 10.92 -3.96 20.50
C ARG A 46 12.25 -3.23 20.77
N PRO A 47 12.34 -1.89 20.76
CA PRO A 47 13.59 -1.18 21.08
C PRO A 47 14.13 -1.50 22.48
N ASP A 48 13.25 -1.56 23.48
CA ASP A 48 13.64 -1.82 24.87
C ASP A 48 14.12 -3.26 25.07
N VAL A 49 13.50 -4.23 24.38
CA VAL A 49 13.92 -5.64 24.41
C VAL A 49 15.32 -5.80 23.80
N ILE A 50 15.55 -5.21 22.62
CA ILE A 50 16.85 -5.22 21.94
C ILE A 50 17.93 -4.54 22.78
N GLU A 51 17.65 -3.39 23.41
CA GLU A 51 18.57 -2.73 24.35
C GLU A 51 18.85 -3.62 25.59
N GLY A 52 17.82 -4.31 26.10
CA GLY A 52 17.91 -5.20 27.25
C GLY A 52 18.87 -6.38 27.07
N LEU A 53 18.93 -6.94 25.84
CA LEU A 53 19.85 -8.02 25.47
C LEU A 53 21.33 -7.65 25.65
N SER A 54 21.67 -6.36 25.73
CA SER A 54 23.05 -5.88 25.89
C SER A 54 23.66 -6.24 27.25
N SER A 55 22.86 -6.83 28.14
CA SER A 55 23.27 -7.29 29.46
C SER A 55 23.92 -8.68 29.46
N PHE A 56 23.87 -9.40 28.35
CA PHE A 56 24.42 -10.75 28.19
C PHE A 56 25.62 -10.69 27.25
N TYR A 57 26.81 -11.07 27.72
CA TYR A 57 28.03 -10.94 26.91
C TYR A 57 28.34 -12.25 26.18
N GLY A 58 28.49 -12.18 24.86
CA GLY A 58 28.86 -13.30 23.99
C GLY A 58 29.22 -12.81 22.59
N SER A 59 30.11 -13.53 21.90
CA SER A 59 30.51 -13.24 20.51
C SER A 59 29.33 -13.34 19.54
N GLU A 60 28.41 -14.24 19.83
CA GLU A 60 27.19 -14.49 19.08
C GLU A 60 26.23 -13.30 19.17
N LEU A 61 26.20 -12.61 20.33
CA LEU A 61 25.40 -11.40 20.49
C LEU A 61 26.02 -10.18 19.81
N VAL A 62 27.34 -10.17 19.57
CA VAL A 62 27.96 -9.18 18.67
C VAL A 62 27.39 -9.35 17.26
N ALA A 63 27.34 -10.59 16.76
CA ALA A 63 26.80 -10.93 15.45
C ALA A 63 25.32 -10.52 15.33
N PHE A 64 24.53 -10.78 16.38
CA PHE A 64 23.14 -10.33 16.45
C PHE A 64 22.98 -8.80 16.30
N TYR A 65 23.75 -8.00 17.04
CA TYR A 65 23.62 -6.54 16.93
C TYR A 65 24.06 -6.01 15.56
N GLN A 66 24.99 -6.68 14.89
CA GLN A 66 25.36 -6.37 13.50
C GLN A 66 24.25 -6.76 12.53
N LEU A 67 23.64 -7.95 12.70
CA LEU A 67 22.49 -8.40 11.91
C LEU A 67 21.34 -7.39 12.01
N ILE A 68 20.93 -7.00 13.22
CA ILE A 68 19.87 -6.01 13.43
C ILE A 68 20.24 -4.66 12.79
N LYS A 69 21.52 -4.26 12.90
CA LYS A 69 21.98 -3.01 12.29
C LYS A 69 21.90 -3.04 10.76
N GLN A 70 22.23 -4.17 10.12
CA GLN A 70 22.19 -4.31 8.66
C GLN A 70 20.76 -4.45 8.14
N GLU A 71 19.89 -5.13 8.88
CA GLU A 71 18.51 -5.36 8.47
C GLU A 71 17.64 -4.10 8.59
N TYR A 72 17.68 -3.46 9.76
CA TYR A 72 16.78 -2.36 10.10
C TYR A 72 17.43 -0.97 9.93
N GLY A 73 18.73 -0.93 9.66
CA GLY A 73 19.47 0.31 9.41
C GLY A 73 19.30 1.32 10.54
N LYS A 74 18.88 2.54 10.16
CA LYS A 74 18.79 3.71 11.06
C LYS A 74 17.86 3.48 12.26
N GLU A 75 16.84 2.64 12.11
CA GLU A 75 15.84 2.37 13.15
C GLU A 75 16.47 1.87 14.46
N PHE A 76 17.39 0.90 14.36
CA PHE A 76 18.05 0.31 15.54
C PHE A 76 19.54 0.66 15.64
N GLU A 77 20.11 1.40 14.68
CA GLU A 77 21.54 1.72 14.64
C GLU A 77 22.06 2.31 15.96
N ALA A 78 21.34 3.27 16.56
CA ALA A 78 21.77 3.90 17.79
C ALA A 78 21.82 2.92 18.98
N ILE A 79 20.87 1.98 19.05
CA ILE A 79 20.82 0.95 20.10
C ILE A 79 21.94 -0.06 19.89
N CYS A 80 22.10 -0.56 18.66
CA CYS A 80 23.16 -1.49 18.28
C CYS A 80 24.55 -0.91 18.54
N ASN A 81 24.81 0.34 18.12
CA ASN A 81 26.09 1.01 18.34
C ASN A 81 26.42 1.14 19.84
N ARG A 82 25.43 1.44 20.70
CA ARG A 82 25.63 1.48 22.16
C ARG A 82 25.96 0.10 22.73
N ALA A 83 25.25 -0.95 22.29
CA ALA A 83 25.49 -2.31 22.74
C ALA A 83 26.87 -2.83 22.29
N LEU A 84 27.24 -2.60 21.03
CA LEU A 84 28.55 -2.96 20.48
C LEU A 84 29.68 -2.21 21.20
N ALA A 85 29.53 -0.91 21.46
CA ALA A 85 30.52 -0.16 22.24
C ALA A 85 30.71 -0.74 23.65
N LYS A 86 29.64 -1.17 24.31
CA LYS A 86 29.69 -1.85 25.62
C LYS A 86 30.44 -3.18 25.53
N TYR A 87 30.31 -3.92 24.43
CA TYR A 87 31.03 -5.18 24.20
C TYR A 87 32.51 -4.94 23.89
N SER A 88 32.84 -3.88 23.15
CA SER A 88 34.22 -3.42 22.93
C SER A 88 34.94 -3.22 24.26
N LEU A 89 34.30 -2.47 25.16
CA LEU A 89 34.84 -2.16 26.49
C LEU A 89 35.00 -3.40 27.37
N ALA A 90 34.22 -4.45 27.10
CA ALA A 90 34.35 -5.75 27.76
C ALA A 90 35.43 -6.65 27.14
N GLY A 91 36.11 -6.18 26.08
CA GLY A 91 37.20 -6.90 25.40
C GLY A 91 36.75 -7.88 24.32
N LEU A 92 35.49 -7.78 23.84
CA LEU A 92 35.00 -8.58 22.71
C LEU A 92 35.42 -7.95 21.38
N GLU A 93 35.77 -8.79 20.42
CA GLU A 93 36.03 -8.37 19.04
C GLU A 93 34.71 -8.04 18.34
N ILE A 94 34.64 -6.85 17.73
CA ILE A 94 33.43 -6.33 17.06
C ILE A 94 33.52 -6.46 15.54
N ASP A 95 34.71 -6.75 15.04
CA ASP A 95 34.96 -6.85 13.61
C ASP A 95 34.32 -8.13 13.08
N PHE A 96 33.52 -7.99 12.03
CA PHE A 96 32.77 -9.10 11.44
C PHE A 96 33.10 -9.18 9.97
N GLY A 97 33.47 -10.38 9.52
CA GLY A 97 33.65 -10.65 8.09
C GLY A 97 32.32 -10.51 7.33
N PRO A 98 32.38 -10.42 5.99
CA PRO A 98 31.17 -10.39 5.17
C PRO A 98 30.29 -11.62 5.47
N ILE A 99 29.00 -11.39 5.68
CA ILE A 99 28.01 -12.42 6.01
C ILE A 99 27.81 -13.37 4.81
N ALA A 100 27.82 -12.82 3.60
CA ALA A 100 27.77 -13.61 2.38
C ALA A 100 29.18 -14.11 1.99
N LYS A 101 29.38 -15.44 2.08
CA LYS A 101 30.54 -16.14 1.53
C LYS A 101 30.07 -17.15 0.50
N GLY A 102 30.38 -16.92 -0.76
CA GLY A 102 30.16 -17.89 -1.83
C GLY A 102 30.46 -17.31 -3.20
N ASP A 103 30.89 -18.18 -4.12
CA ASP A 103 31.06 -17.81 -5.51
C ASP A 103 29.73 -18.00 -6.24
N PHE A 104 29.31 -17.01 -7.03
CA PHE A 104 28.10 -17.11 -7.85
C PHE A 104 28.17 -18.37 -8.73
N TYR A 105 27.13 -19.19 -8.69
CA TYR A 105 27.03 -20.38 -9.52
C TYR A 105 26.16 -20.14 -10.74
N LYS A 106 24.85 -19.98 -10.52
CA LYS A 106 23.80 -19.83 -11.53
C LYS A 106 22.57 -19.19 -10.89
N ALA A 107 21.71 -18.62 -11.73
CA ALA A 107 20.40 -18.16 -11.31
C ALA A 107 19.32 -18.57 -12.33
N TYR A 108 18.09 -18.72 -11.86
CA TYR A 108 16.91 -19.01 -12.67
C TYR A 108 15.77 -18.08 -12.27
N ALA A 109 14.95 -17.68 -13.23
CA ALA A 109 13.73 -16.93 -12.97
C ALA A 109 12.55 -17.49 -13.77
N THR A 110 11.35 -17.36 -13.21
CA THR A 110 10.12 -17.79 -13.90
C THR A 110 9.80 -16.87 -15.08
N ALA A 111 9.32 -17.43 -16.19
CA ALA A 111 8.87 -16.67 -17.38
C ALA A 111 7.48 -16.02 -17.18
N SER A 112 7.21 -15.49 -16.00
CA SER A 112 5.91 -14.97 -15.55
C SER A 112 5.86 -13.45 -15.44
N ARG A 113 6.83 -12.70 -15.99
CA ARG A 113 6.89 -11.23 -15.81
C ARG A 113 5.59 -10.48 -16.13
N HIS A 114 4.83 -10.99 -17.10
CA HIS A 114 3.54 -10.44 -17.53
C HIS A 114 2.44 -10.49 -16.47
N THR A 115 2.58 -11.35 -15.47
CA THR A 115 1.63 -11.45 -14.35
C THR A 115 1.89 -10.40 -13.27
N GLY A 116 3.02 -9.68 -13.36
CA GLY A 116 3.50 -8.81 -12.28
C GLY A 116 4.08 -9.59 -11.09
N ARG A 117 4.20 -10.92 -11.17
CA ARG A 117 4.80 -11.77 -10.14
C ARG A 117 5.85 -12.70 -10.74
N MET A 118 6.96 -12.90 -10.04
CA MET A 118 7.98 -13.86 -10.46
C MET A 118 8.74 -14.45 -9.28
N THR A 119 9.31 -15.63 -9.51
CA THR A 119 10.26 -16.25 -8.59
C THR A 119 11.65 -16.19 -9.18
N ILE A 120 12.65 -15.89 -8.36
CA ILE A 120 14.07 -15.92 -8.72
C ILE A 120 14.82 -16.81 -7.74
N ASP A 121 15.58 -17.77 -8.26
CA ASP A 121 16.49 -18.60 -7.49
C ASP A 121 17.93 -18.24 -7.83
N VAL A 122 18.72 -17.79 -6.85
CA VAL A 122 20.14 -17.47 -7.02
C VAL A 122 20.98 -18.46 -6.21
N ALA A 123 21.78 -19.28 -6.90
CA ALA A 123 22.63 -20.28 -6.29
C ALA A 123 24.09 -19.82 -6.15
N TRP A 124 24.67 -20.13 -5.00
CA TRP A 124 26.05 -19.82 -4.63
C TRP A 124 26.78 -21.09 -4.21
N LYS A 125 28.04 -21.21 -4.59
CA LYS A 125 28.89 -22.33 -4.16
C LYS A 125 29.40 -22.08 -2.76
N LYS A 126 29.18 -23.06 -1.88
CA LYS A 126 29.83 -23.09 -0.57
C LYS A 126 31.26 -23.65 -0.67
N PRO A 127 32.16 -23.25 0.24
CA PRO A 127 33.50 -23.84 0.35
C PRO A 127 33.47 -25.33 0.69
N GLU A 128 32.48 -25.76 1.47
CA GLU A 128 32.19 -27.15 1.80
C GLU A 128 31.04 -27.63 0.91
N THR A 129 31.18 -28.80 0.31
CA THR A 129 30.36 -29.32 -0.80
C THR A 129 28.85 -29.04 -0.66
N GLY A 130 28.28 -28.28 -1.61
CA GLY A 130 26.85 -27.95 -1.66
C GLY A 130 26.60 -26.60 -2.32
N LEU A 131 25.35 -26.35 -2.71
CA LEU A 131 24.84 -25.06 -3.12
C LEU A 131 24.03 -24.44 -1.97
N TYR A 132 24.20 -23.15 -1.82
CA TYR A 132 23.35 -22.28 -1.02
C TYR A 132 22.45 -21.52 -2.00
N VAL A 133 21.14 -21.69 -1.88
CA VAL A 133 20.17 -21.12 -2.82
C VAL A 133 19.33 -20.08 -2.12
N GLU A 134 19.28 -18.89 -2.69
CA GLU A 134 18.41 -17.80 -2.28
C GLU A 134 17.20 -17.74 -3.19
N CYS A 135 16.01 -17.85 -2.61
CA CYS A 135 14.76 -17.85 -3.34
C CYS A 135 14.00 -16.56 -3.05
N PHE A 136 13.70 -15.80 -4.09
CA PHE A 136 12.96 -14.56 -4.04
C PHE A 136 11.58 -14.76 -4.65
N PHE A 137 10.55 -14.25 -3.99
CA PHE A 137 9.26 -14.00 -4.62
C PHE A 137 9.10 -12.50 -4.80
N LEU A 138 9.08 -12.06 -6.06
CA LEU A 138 9.01 -10.67 -6.44
C LEU A 138 7.63 -10.34 -6.97
N THR A 139 7.14 -9.17 -6.59
CA THR A 139 5.92 -8.56 -7.09
C THR A 139 6.26 -7.18 -7.65
N TYR A 140 5.62 -6.82 -8.76
CA TYR A 140 5.74 -5.50 -9.38
C TYR A 140 4.46 -4.71 -9.11
N SER A 141 4.06 -4.69 -7.83
CA SER A 141 2.91 -4.03 -7.21
C SER A 141 3.34 -3.35 -5.91
N SER A 142 2.43 -2.99 -5.02
CA SER A 142 2.72 -2.40 -3.70
C SER A 142 3.77 -3.16 -2.88
N ASP A 143 3.90 -4.47 -3.07
CA ASP A 143 4.60 -5.36 -2.14
C ASP A 143 6.07 -5.61 -2.52
N GLY A 144 6.49 -5.22 -3.73
CA GLY A 144 7.87 -5.31 -4.20
C GLY A 144 8.54 -6.68 -3.96
N VAL A 145 9.68 -6.70 -3.26
CA VAL A 145 10.30 -7.92 -2.72
C VAL A 145 9.43 -8.45 -1.59
N HIS A 146 8.48 -9.32 -1.94
CA HIS A 146 7.44 -9.79 -1.04
C HIS A 146 7.91 -10.91 -0.12
N SER A 147 8.67 -11.88 -0.63
CA SER A 147 9.22 -12.96 0.21
C SER A 147 10.65 -13.34 -0.17
N PHE A 148 11.42 -13.75 0.83
CA PHE A 148 12.79 -14.20 0.71
C PHE A 148 13.04 -15.35 1.68
N PHE A 149 13.56 -16.46 1.16
CA PHE A 149 13.99 -17.58 1.98
C PHE A 149 15.22 -18.26 1.38
N ILE A 150 15.82 -19.13 2.17
CA ILE A 150 17.08 -19.78 1.84
C ILE A 150 16.87 -21.28 1.88
N VAL A 151 17.47 -21.98 0.91
CA VAL A 151 17.63 -23.43 0.97
C VAL A 151 19.11 -23.75 1.06
N ASP A 152 19.50 -24.31 2.20
CA ASP A 152 20.89 -24.59 2.48
C ASP A 152 21.31 -26.03 2.11
N ASN A 153 22.58 -26.18 1.71
CA ASN A 153 23.23 -27.47 1.38
C ASN A 153 22.52 -28.29 0.29
N MET A 154 21.93 -27.63 -0.71
CA MET A 154 21.32 -28.30 -1.87
C MET A 154 22.41 -28.92 -2.77
N SER A 155 22.19 -30.13 -3.29
CA SER A 155 23.13 -30.71 -4.26
C SER A 155 23.00 -30.05 -5.63
N VAL A 156 24.10 -29.97 -6.40
CA VAL A 156 24.07 -29.42 -7.77
C VAL A 156 23.12 -30.21 -8.67
N GLU A 157 23.06 -31.52 -8.51
CA GLU A 157 22.19 -32.42 -9.27
C GLU A 157 20.71 -32.16 -8.97
N GLN A 158 20.37 -31.93 -7.70
CA GLN A 158 19.01 -31.56 -7.29
C GLN A 158 18.65 -30.18 -7.83
N TYR A 159 19.52 -29.18 -7.66
CA TYR A 159 19.26 -27.82 -8.14
C TYR A 159 19.00 -27.78 -9.65
N GLU A 160 19.88 -28.39 -10.46
CA GLU A 160 19.66 -28.44 -11.91
C GLU A 160 18.49 -29.36 -12.30
N GLY A 161 18.23 -30.42 -11.53
CA GLY A 161 17.13 -31.36 -11.77
C GLY A 161 15.77 -30.70 -11.60
N ASP A 162 15.54 -30.05 -10.46
CA ASP A 162 14.27 -29.40 -10.12
C ASP A 162 13.91 -28.32 -11.16
N ARG A 163 14.88 -27.51 -11.59
CA ARG A 163 14.66 -26.44 -12.57
C ARG A 163 14.55 -26.92 -14.01
N LYS A 164 15.02 -28.14 -14.33
CA LYS A 164 14.75 -28.79 -15.64
C LYS A 164 13.35 -29.39 -15.72
N ILE A 165 12.76 -29.76 -14.58
CA ILE A 165 11.40 -30.31 -14.50
C ILE A 165 10.36 -29.19 -14.57
N LEU A 166 10.65 -28.03 -13.98
CA LEU A 166 9.82 -26.83 -14.07
C LEU A 166 9.98 -26.18 -15.45
N ALA A 167 8.98 -26.35 -16.33
CA ALA A 167 9.01 -25.91 -17.72
C ALA A 167 9.21 -24.38 -17.90
N ASP A 168 8.94 -23.59 -16.85
CA ASP A 168 8.87 -22.13 -16.91
C ASP A 168 10.10 -21.42 -16.32
N MET A 169 11.13 -22.15 -15.88
CA MET A 169 12.34 -21.57 -15.32
C MET A 169 13.39 -21.28 -16.41
N VAL A 170 13.80 -20.02 -16.51
CA VAL A 170 14.77 -19.51 -17.49
C VAL A 170 16.06 -19.13 -16.79
N GLU A 171 17.20 -19.60 -17.31
CA GLU A 171 18.51 -19.25 -16.76
C GLU A 171 18.80 -17.76 -16.96
N ILE A 172 19.21 -17.09 -15.88
CA ILE A 172 19.56 -15.68 -15.86
C ILE A 172 20.96 -15.46 -15.27
N SER A 173 21.58 -14.37 -15.68
CA SER A 173 22.87 -13.92 -15.15
C SER A 173 22.73 -13.24 -13.79
N TYR A 174 23.85 -13.09 -13.08
CA TYR A 174 23.91 -12.31 -11.84
C TYR A 174 23.44 -10.86 -12.06
N GLU A 175 23.89 -10.20 -13.12
CA GLU A 175 23.48 -8.82 -13.45
C GLU A 175 21.96 -8.71 -13.74
N GLU A 176 21.39 -9.70 -14.42
CA GLU A 176 19.93 -9.80 -14.63
C GLU A 176 19.19 -10.00 -13.29
N SER A 177 19.77 -10.76 -12.36
CA SER A 177 19.21 -10.96 -11.02
C SER A 177 19.21 -9.66 -10.21
N CYS A 178 20.32 -8.91 -10.20
CA CYS A 178 20.41 -7.59 -9.57
C CYS A 178 19.37 -6.62 -10.15
N PHE A 179 19.25 -6.58 -11.48
CA PHE A 179 18.25 -5.73 -12.15
C PHE A 179 16.83 -6.05 -11.69
N LEU A 180 16.42 -7.33 -11.66
CA LEU A 180 15.04 -7.71 -11.32
C LEU A 180 14.71 -7.48 -9.85
N ILE A 181 15.62 -7.84 -8.94
CA ILE A 181 15.47 -7.65 -7.50
C ILE A 181 15.47 -6.15 -7.18
N GLY A 182 16.40 -5.39 -7.76
CA GLY A 182 16.45 -3.94 -7.60
C GLY A 182 15.22 -3.23 -8.17
N ASP A 183 14.67 -3.71 -9.30
CA ASP A 183 13.43 -3.17 -9.86
C ASP A 183 12.23 -3.44 -8.95
N ALA A 184 12.08 -4.65 -8.41
CA ALA A 184 11.04 -4.97 -7.44
C ALA A 184 11.20 -4.16 -6.14
N TYR A 185 12.42 -3.99 -5.63
CA TYR A 185 12.69 -3.18 -4.44
C TYR A 185 12.28 -1.70 -4.64
N LYS A 186 12.40 -1.15 -5.85
CA LYS A 186 11.90 0.22 -6.16
C LYS A 186 10.39 0.35 -5.95
N PHE A 187 9.63 -0.74 -6.06
CA PHE A 187 8.22 -0.72 -5.70
C PHE A 187 8.04 -0.62 -4.18
N ASN A 188 8.80 -1.38 -3.37
CA ASN A 188 8.79 -1.17 -1.92
C ASN A 188 9.09 0.27 -1.55
N VAL A 189 10.10 0.86 -2.20
CA VAL A 189 10.48 2.28 -2.02
C VAL A 189 9.32 3.21 -2.36
N ARG A 190 8.73 3.03 -3.53
CA ARG A 190 7.65 3.88 -4.04
C ARG A 190 6.39 3.83 -3.20
N PHE A 191 6.02 2.65 -2.69
CA PHE A 191 4.82 2.43 -1.91
C PHE A 191 5.06 2.50 -0.41
N MET A 192 6.31 2.73 0.03
CA MET A 192 6.73 2.71 1.43
C MET A 192 6.33 1.43 2.17
N SER A 193 6.27 0.32 1.43
CA SER A 193 6.03 -1.00 1.99
C SER A 193 7.34 -1.59 2.49
N ARG A 194 7.20 -2.47 3.47
CA ARG A 194 8.34 -3.15 4.05
C ARG A 194 8.77 -4.32 3.15
N PRO A 195 10.03 -4.40 2.73
CA PRO A 195 10.53 -5.53 1.97
C PRO A 195 10.67 -6.76 2.88
N ALA A 196 10.68 -7.95 2.28
CA ALA A 196 10.89 -9.22 2.98
C ALA A 196 12.14 -9.19 3.89
N LEU A 197 12.10 -9.88 5.03
CA LEU A 197 13.27 -10.02 5.90
C LEU A 197 14.44 -10.67 5.16
N GLY A 198 15.66 -10.27 5.48
CA GLY A 198 16.88 -10.79 4.87
C GLY A 198 17.67 -9.77 4.05
N LYS A 199 17.39 -8.48 4.22
CA LYS A 199 18.12 -7.38 3.57
C LYS A 199 19.63 -7.52 3.80
N PHE A 200 20.08 -7.99 4.96
CA PHE A 200 21.49 -8.27 5.22
C PHE A 200 22.16 -9.21 4.20
N LEU A 201 21.39 -10.04 3.48
CA LEU A 201 21.87 -10.95 2.43
C LEU A 201 21.67 -10.37 1.04
N TYR A 202 20.47 -9.89 0.75
CA TYR A 202 20.13 -9.45 -0.60
C TYR A 202 20.50 -8.00 -0.89
N HIS A 203 21.01 -7.23 0.08
CA HIS A 203 21.54 -5.88 -0.14
C HIS A 203 22.64 -5.85 -1.20
N ARG A 204 23.42 -6.93 -1.36
CA ARG A 204 24.41 -7.06 -2.44
C ARG A 204 23.83 -6.90 -3.85
N TYR A 205 22.58 -7.32 -4.06
CA TYR A 205 21.90 -7.17 -5.35
C TYR A 205 21.38 -5.74 -5.56
N LEU A 206 21.22 -4.97 -4.47
CA LEU A 206 20.76 -3.58 -4.48
C LEU A 206 21.93 -2.59 -4.65
N ASP A 207 23.10 -2.91 -4.09
CA ASP A 207 24.32 -2.10 -4.19
C ASP A 207 25.00 -2.21 -5.56
N ASP A 208 24.95 -3.41 -6.15
CA ASP A 208 25.35 -3.61 -7.53
C ASP A 208 24.24 -3.03 -8.42
N ASP A 209 24.36 -1.75 -8.80
CA ASP A 209 23.54 -1.12 -9.84
C ASP A 209 24.24 -1.34 -11.19
N PRO A 210 23.95 -2.45 -11.90
CA PRO A 210 24.54 -2.67 -13.21
C PRO A 210 24.05 -1.58 -14.15
N ASP A 211 24.95 -0.94 -14.89
CA ASP A 211 24.62 0.03 -15.94
C ASP A 211 23.79 -0.65 -17.04
N PHE A 212 22.48 -0.75 -16.79
CA PHE A 212 21.52 -1.44 -17.62
C PHE A 212 20.93 -0.44 -18.60
N SER A 213 21.45 -0.44 -19.83
CA SER A 213 20.82 0.33 -20.90
C SER A 213 19.35 -0.11 -21.08
N HIS A 214 18.46 0.83 -21.42
CA HIS A 214 17.03 0.54 -21.60
C HIS A 214 16.75 -0.64 -22.57
N GLY A 215 17.53 -0.77 -23.65
CA GLY A 215 17.38 -1.89 -24.59
C GLY A 215 17.69 -3.24 -23.95
N ARG A 216 18.69 -3.29 -23.04
CA ARG A 216 19.03 -4.48 -22.28
C ARG A 216 17.91 -4.82 -21.28
N SER A 217 17.38 -3.83 -20.55
CA SER A 217 16.25 -4.04 -19.63
C SER A 217 15.04 -4.64 -20.35
N ASN A 218 14.66 -4.06 -21.50
CA ASN A 218 13.55 -4.57 -22.31
C ASN A 218 13.80 -6.01 -22.77
N SER A 219 15.03 -6.34 -23.19
CA SER A 219 15.35 -7.70 -23.63
C SER A 219 15.21 -8.75 -22.51
N VAL A 220 15.59 -8.39 -21.27
CA VAL A 220 15.47 -9.27 -20.11
C VAL A 220 14.01 -9.47 -19.73
N LEU A 221 13.22 -8.38 -19.69
CA LEU A 221 11.80 -8.44 -19.38
C LEU A 221 11.02 -9.25 -20.43
N ARG A 222 11.37 -9.12 -21.72
CA ARG A 222 10.80 -9.94 -22.80
C ARG A 222 11.20 -11.41 -22.69
N LYS A 223 12.48 -11.69 -22.40
CA LYS A 223 13.00 -13.06 -22.17
C LYS A 223 12.23 -13.78 -21.04
N LEU A 224 11.82 -13.04 -20.02
CA LEU A 224 11.07 -13.54 -18.85
C LEU A 224 9.55 -13.42 -19.00
N CYS A 225 9.06 -13.22 -20.22
CA CYS A 225 7.65 -13.21 -20.54
C CYS A 225 7.28 -14.45 -21.34
N ALA A 226 6.23 -15.15 -20.93
CA ALA A 226 5.62 -16.19 -21.75
C ALA A 226 5.16 -15.63 -23.11
N LYS A 227 5.02 -16.51 -24.11
CA LYS A 227 4.55 -16.13 -25.45
C LYS A 227 3.05 -15.84 -25.41
N LEU A 228 2.71 -14.57 -25.30
CA LEU A 228 1.31 -14.11 -25.23
C LEU A 228 0.69 -13.95 -26.61
N THR A 229 -0.61 -14.27 -26.71
CA THR A 229 -1.45 -13.88 -27.84
C THR A 229 -1.71 -12.37 -27.82
N PRO A 230 -2.15 -11.76 -28.94
CA PRO A 230 -2.47 -10.34 -28.98
C PRO A 230 -3.47 -9.90 -27.89
N ARG A 231 -4.49 -10.72 -27.60
CA ARG A 231 -5.47 -10.48 -26.55
C ARG A 231 -4.81 -10.45 -25.16
N GLN A 232 -4.03 -11.49 -24.86
CA GLN A 232 -3.32 -11.61 -23.58
C GLN A 232 -2.34 -10.45 -23.36
N MET A 233 -1.66 -9.98 -24.41
CA MET A 233 -0.75 -8.84 -24.34
C MET A 233 -1.46 -7.52 -23.99
N VAL A 234 -2.65 -7.26 -24.55
CA VAL A 234 -3.43 -6.06 -24.19
C VAL A 234 -3.98 -6.16 -22.77
N ASN A 235 -4.39 -7.35 -22.34
CA ASN A 235 -4.86 -7.56 -20.98
C ASN A 235 -3.70 -7.44 -19.95
N SER A 236 -2.51 -7.95 -20.26
CA SER A 236 -1.31 -7.77 -19.42
C SER A 236 -0.87 -6.30 -19.35
N PHE A 237 -1.07 -5.53 -20.43
CA PHE A 237 -0.87 -4.08 -20.42
C PHE A 237 -1.78 -3.38 -19.40
N PHE A 238 -3.09 -3.70 -19.36
CA PHE A 238 -3.99 -3.13 -18.34
C PHE A 238 -3.62 -3.56 -16.92
N HIS A 239 -3.14 -4.80 -16.74
CA HIS A 239 -2.66 -5.28 -15.45
C HIS A 239 -1.44 -4.47 -14.98
N ALA A 240 -0.44 -4.32 -15.84
CA ALA A 240 0.75 -3.53 -15.55
C ALA A 240 0.40 -2.06 -15.28
N LEU A 241 -0.60 -1.50 -15.97
CA LEU A 241 -1.10 -0.18 -15.69
C LEU A 241 -1.71 -0.06 -14.29
N ARG A 242 -2.55 -1.02 -13.86
CA ARG A 242 -3.12 -1.04 -12.50
C ARG A 242 -2.02 -1.00 -11.45
N CYS A 243 -0.97 -1.79 -11.64
CA CYS A 243 0.18 -1.86 -10.75
C CYS A 243 1.19 -0.70 -10.94
N GLN A 244 0.96 0.17 -11.93
CA GLN A 244 1.86 1.27 -12.31
C GLN A 244 3.28 0.81 -12.68
N ASP A 245 3.36 -0.36 -13.31
CA ASP A 245 4.57 -1.03 -13.75
C ASP A 245 4.99 -0.56 -15.15
N PHE A 246 5.60 0.61 -15.16
CA PHE A 246 6.02 1.26 -16.41
C PHE A 246 7.13 0.51 -17.12
N ASN A 247 8.03 -0.17 -16.40
CA ASN A 247 9.16 -0.89 -16.99
C ASN A 247 8.67 -2.05 -17.86
N TYR A 248 7.73 -2.86 -17.37
CA TYR A 248 7.11 -3.88 -18.20
C TYR A 248 6.29 -3.27 -19.34
N MET A 249 5.50 -2.23 -19.07
CA MET A 249 4.73 -1.56 -20.12
C MET A 249 5.61 -1.07 -21.26
N PHE A 250 6.82 -0.53 -20.99
CA PHE A 250 7.75 -0.12 -22.03
C PHE A 250 8.38 -1.32 -22.76
N SER A 251 8.57 -2.45 -22.08
CA SER A 251 9.16 -3.63 -22.69
C SER A 251 8.28 -4.24 -23.79
N ILE A 252 6.96 -4.14 -23.68
CA ILE A 252 6.00 -4.75 -24.62
C ILE A 252 5.64 -3.86 -25.82
N LEU A 253 6.34 -2.74 -25.99
CA LEU A 253 6.13 -1.80 -27.09
C LEU A 253 7.17 -1.98 -28.18
N SER A 254 6.79 -1.66 -29.42
CA SER A 254 7.72 -1.72 -30.54
C SER A 254 8.69 -0.53 -30.54
N ASP A 255 9.96 -0.77 -30.87
CA ASP A 255 11.00 0.27 -30.94
C ASP A 255 10.74 1.30 -32.05
N SER A 256 9.87 0.97 -33.01
CA SER A 256 9.48 1.83 -34.13
C SER A 256 8.48 2.94 -33.73
N SER A 257 7.97 2.90 -32.50
CA SER A 257 6.96 3.84 -32.01
C SER A 257 7.48 4.66 -30.82
N MET A 258 8.00 5.86 -31.13
CA MET A 258 8.13 7.02 -30.23
C MET A 258 9.22 6.95 -29.15
N SER A 259 9.71 8.14 -28.73
CA SER A 259 10.52 8.26 -27.51
C SER A 259 9.66 8.00 -26.27
N GLN A 260 10.24 7.41 -25.21
CA GLN A 260 9.57 7.12 -23.94
C GLN A 260 8.75 8.31 -23.40
N GLY A 261 9.25 9.54 -23.55
CA GLY A 261 8.56 10.76 -23.10
C GLY A 261 7.28 11.09 -23.88
N MET A 262 7.24 10.85 -25.20
CA MET A 262 6.03 11.08 -26.00
C MET A 262 4.96 10.02 -25.74
N LEU A 263 5.39 8.78 -25.48
CA LEU A 263 4.50 7.71 -25.10
C LEU A 263 3.96 7.91 -23.68
N LEU A 264 4.79 8.28 -22.70
CA LEU A 264 4.32 8.68 -21.36
C LEU A 264 3.29 9.81 -21.47
N GLN A 265 3.52 10.78 -22.37
CA GLN A 265 2.55 11.82 -22.64
C GLN A 265 1.27 11.28 -23.31
N GLN A 266 1.36 10.29 -24.20
CA GLN A 266 0.20 9.63 -24.79
C GLN A 266 -0.56 8.76 -23.80
N LEU A 267 0.12 7.99 -22.96
CA LEU A 267 -0.45 7.21 -21.86
C LEU A 267 -1.12 8.14 -20.85
N ASN A 268 -0.47 9.23 -20.45
CA ASN A 268 -1.05 10.26 -19.58
C ASN A 268 -2.20 11.04 -20.25
N ARG A 269 -2.25 11.12 -21.57
CA ARG A 269 -3.39 11.72 -22.31
C ARG A 269 -4.53 10.74 -22.50
N ALA A 270 -4.19 9.47 -22.73
CA ALA A 270 -5.12 8.36 -22.96
C ALA A 270 -5.71 7.86 -21.63
N MET A 271 -5.00 8.05 -20.53
CA MET A 271 -5.31 7.55 -19.19
C MET A 271 -5.05 8.70 -18.21
N ASN A 272 -6.11 9.15 -17.56
CA ASN A 272 -6.06 10.30 -16.67
C ASN A 272 -5.10 9.98 -15.50
N PRO A 273 -3.96 10.70 -15.35
CA PRO A 273 -3.02 10.44 -14.27
C PRO A 273 -3.70 10.66 -12.92
N GLY A 274 -3.62 9.67 -12.01
CA GLY A 274 -4.32 9.68 -10.72
C GLY A 274 -5.75 9.16 -10.76
N ALA A 275 -6.26 8.72 -11.93
CA ALA A 275 -7.49 7.95 -12.00
C ALA A 275 -7.21 6.48 -11.66
N LEU A 276 -8.08 5.91 -10.83
CA LEU A 276 -8.03 4.50 -10.48
C LEU A 276 -8.59 3.66 -11.64
N LEU A 277 -7.84 2.67 -12.12
CA LEU A 277 -8.33 1.70 -13.08
C LEU A 277 -9.21 0.66 -12.36
N LEU A 278 -10.49 0.65 -12.68
CA LEU A 278 -11.45 -0.34 -12.18
C LEU A 278 -11.50 -1.55 -13.11
N GLU A 279 -11.68 -1.32 -14.41
CA GLU A 279 -11.71 -2.40 -15.40
C GLU A 279 -10.88 -2.04 -16.63
N GLY A 280 -10.31 -3.04 -17.29
CA GLY A 280 -9.56 -2.88 -18.53
C GLY A 280 -9.50 -4.21 -19.27
N GLN A 281 -10.09 -4.30 -20.46
CA GLN A 281 -10.24 -5.57 -21.18
C GLN A 281 -10.19 -5.40 -22.71
N ALA A 282 -9.53 -6.36 -23.37
CA ALA A 282 -9.60 -6.54 -24.81
C ALA A 282 -10.93 -7.18 -25.26
N GLU A 283 -11.62 -6.58 -26.23
CA GLU A 283 -12.91 -7.05 -26.74
C GLU A 283 -12.75 -7.89 -28.01
N GLN A 284 -12.23 -7.29 -29.09
CA GLN A 284 -12.14 -7.92 -30.40
C GLN A 284 -10.70 -7.88 -30.92
N VAL A 285 -10.31 -8.94 -31.62
CA VAL A 285 -9.01 -9.03 -32.31
C VAL A 285 -9.28 -9.21 -33.80
N LYS A 286 -8.76 -8.30 -34.63
CA LYS A 286 -8.82 -8.36 -36.09
C LYS A 286 -7.40 -8.25 -36.61
N GLY A 287 -6.89 -9.30 -37.25
CA GLY A 287 -5.49 -9.31 -37.65
C GLY A 287 -5.14 -10.31 -38.72
N SER A 288 -3.93 -10.15 -39.24
CA SER A 288 -3.20 -11.07 -40.09
C SER A 288 -2.07 -11.73 -39.29
N ASN A 289 -1.26 -12.57 -39.94
CA ASN A 289 -0.16 -13.28 -39.26
C ASN A 289 0.91 -12.35 -38.65
N ASN A 290 1.08 -11.13 -39.17
CA ASN A 290 2.18 -10.22 -38.78
C ASN A 290 1.70 -8.90 -38.16
N SER A 291 0.39 -8.62 -38.20
CA SER A 291 -0.19 -7.41 -37.62
C SER A 291 -1.59 -7.71 -37.10
N ALA A 292 -1.92 -7.16 -35.94
CA ALA A 292 -3.25 -7.28 -35.35
C ALA A 292 -3.73 -5.91 -34.87
N GLU A 293 -5.03 -5.69 -34.97
CA GLU A 293 -5.73 -4.54 -34.41
C GLU A 293 -6.73 -5.05 -33.39
N LEU A 294 -6.74 -4.46 -32.19
CA LEU A 294 -7.60 -4.87 -31.11
C LEU A 294 -8.42 -3.69 -30.62
N THR A 295 -9.71 -3.91 -30.42
CA THR A 295 -10.53 -2.98 -29.65
C THR A 295 -10.51 -3.37 -28.19
N ALA A 296 -10.42 -2.40 -27.30
CA ALA A 296 -10.41 -2.59 -25.87
C ALA A 296 -11.11 -1.43 -25.17
N TYR A 297 -11.52 -1.62 -23.92
CA TYR A 297 -12.06 -0.55 -23.10
C TYR A 297 -11.37 -0.51 -21.75
N SER A 298 -11.45 0.65 -21.08
CA SER A 298 -11.17 0.79 -19.66
C SER A 298 -12.27 1.56 -18.96
N ILE A 299 -12.47 1.23 -17.69
CA ILE A 299 -13.33 1.94 -16.76
C ILE A 299 -12.42 2.51 -15.69
N THR A 300 -12.43 3.84 -15.56
CA THR A 300 -11.59 4.55 -14.58
C THR A 300 -12.45 5.40 -13.67
N MET A 301 -12.05 5.48 -12.39
CA MET A 301 -12.66 6.36 -11.41
C MET A 301 -11.74 7.54 -11.15
N TYR A 302 -12.29 8.73 -11.28
CA TYR A 302 -11.60 9.98 -10.97
C TYR A 302 -12.59 10.93 -10.29
N GLU A 303 -12.24 11.45 -9.10
CA GLU A 303 -13.10 12.37 -8.33
C GLU A 303 -14.55 11.86 -8.13
N HIS A 304 -14.73 10.57 -7.81
CA HIS A 304 -16.04 9.89 -7.67
C HIS A 304 -16.89 9.83 -8.95
N GLU A 305 -16.30 10.19 -10.09
CA GLU A 305 -16.92 10.05 -11.39
C GLU A 305 -16.30 8.88 -12.15
N VAL A 306 -17.15 8.09 -12.80
CA VAL A 306 -16.70 6.95 -13.60
C VAL A 306 -16.65 7.34 -15.07
N TYR A 307 -15.54 7.02 -15.70
CA TYR A 307 -15.31 7.25 -17.11
C TYR A 307 -15.05 5.92 -17.81
N ARG A 308 -15.73 5.72 -18.94
CA ARG A 308 -15.40 4.66 -19.89
C ARG A 308 -14.59 5.25 -21.03
N SER A 309 -13.42 4.69 -21.28
CA SER A 309 -12.58 4.98 -22.44
C SER A 309 -12.51 3.77 -23.36
N ASP A 310 -12.72 3.98 -24.66
CA ASP A 310 -12.58 2.93 -25.67
C ASP A 310 -11.31 3.18 -26.49
N TYR A 311 -10.56 2.11 -26.77
CA TYR A 311 -9.22 2.14 -27.37
C TYR A 311 -9.10 1.22 -28.57
N VAL A 312 -8.19 1.58 -29.46
CA VAL A 312 -7.69 0.74 -30.54
C VAL A 312 -6.19 0.53 -30.37
N PHE A 313 -5.80 -0.72 -30.15
CA PHE A 313 -4.42 -1.16 -30.07
C PHE A 313 -3.98 -1.70 -31.43
N LYS A 314 -2.86 -1.22 -31.95
CA LYS A 314 -2.21 -1.81 -33.12
C LYS A 314 -1.01 -2.62 -32.65
N MET A 315 -0.87 -3.84 -33.14
CA MET A 315 0.18 -4.77 -32.75
C MET A 315 0.95 -5.27 -33.96
N LEU A 316 2.24 -5.52 -33.75
CA LEU A 316 3.17 -6.06 -34.74
C LEU A 316 3.83 -7.31 -34.17
N LYS A 317 4.05 -8.30 -35.04
CA LYS A 317 4.78 -9.51 -34.67
C LYS A 317 6.26 -9.34 -35.02
N GLU A 318 7.15 -9.55 -34.06
CA GLU A 318 8.59 -9.58 -34.29
C GLU A 318 9.03 -10.90 -34.95
N LEU A 319 10.27 -10.93 -35.44
CA LEU A 319 10.85 -12.09 -36.14
C LEU A 319 10.92 -13.34 -35.26
N ASP A 320 11.09 -13.16 -33.94
CA ASP A 320 11.16 -14.24 -32.96
C ASP A 320 9.77 -14.76 -32.53
N GLY A 321 8.73 -14.16 -33.10
CA GLY A 321 7.34 -14.58 -33.00
C GLY A 321 6.53 -13.89 -31.91
N ASP A 322 7.14 -12.96 -31.17
CA ASP A 322 6.49 -12.23 -30.08
C ASP A 322 5.68 -11.05 -30.62
N TRP A 323 4.59 -10.71 -29.92
CA TRP A 323 3.71 -9.61 -30.29
C TRP A 323 4.05 -8.37 -29.48
N LEU A 324 4.22 -7.22 -30.14
CA LEU A 324 4.45 -5.92 -29.50
C LEU A 324 3.35 -4.94 -29.86
N ILE A 325 3.06 -4.01 -28.95
CA ILE A 325 2.12 -2.92 -29.19
C ILE A 325 2.86 -1.79 -29.93
N ALA A 326 2.35 -1.43 -31.11
CA ALA A 326 2.90 -0.38 -31.96
C ALA A 326 2.20 0.98 -31.77
N SER A 327 0.92 0.98 -31.43
CA SER A 327 0.21 2.23 -31.08
C SER A 327 -1.02 1.96 -30.22
N ILE A 328 -1.38 2.95 -29.41
CA ILE A 328 -2.59 2.96 -28.58
C ILE A 328 -3.35 4.24 -28.89
N ASP A 329 -4.51 4.11 -29.53
CA ASP A 329 -5.36 5.25 -29.90
C ASP A 329 -6.64 5.24 -29.06
N ARG A 330 -6.87 6.28 -28.25
CA ARG A 330 -8.16 6.45 -27.53
C ARG A 330 -9.19 7.03 -28.49
N VAL A 331 -10.25 6.26 -28.75
CA VAL A 331 -11.31 6.60 -29.71
C VAL A 331 -12.44 7.39 -29.06
N GLU A 332 -12.83 6.98 -27.85
CA GLU A 332 -13.91 7.62 -27.10
C GLU A 332 -13.52 7.74 -25.62
N ASN A 333 -14.00 8.78 -24.96
CA ASN A 333 -14.00 8.89 -23.50
C ASN A 333 -15.32 9.52 -23.08
N ARG A 334 -16.14 8.79 -22.34
CA ARG A 334 -17.43 9.25 -21.86
C ARG A 334 -17.57 9.04 -20.36
N LYS A 335 -18.19 10.01 -19.70
CA LYS A 335 -18.66 9.83 -18.33
C LYS A 335 -19.82 8.85 -18.33
N LEU A 336 -19.78 7.87 -17.43
CA LEU A 336 -20.87 6.92 -17.26
C LEU A 336 -21.94 7.52 -16.35
N ASP A 337 -23.19 7.41 -16.78
CA ASP A 337 -24.33 7.78 -15.95
C ASP A 337 -24.49 6.82 -14.78
N ALA A 338 -25.13 7.29 -13.69
CA ALA A 338 -25.37 6.51 -12.47
C ALA A 338 -26.19 5.22 -12.70
N GLY A 339 -26.95 5.13 -13.80
CA GLY A 339 -27.75 3.94 -14.16
C GLY A 339 -27.14 3.07 -15.27
N SER A 340 -25.89 3.30 -15.67
CA SER A 340 -25.25 2.46 -16.68
C SER A 340 -24.92 1.08 -16.11
N GLU A 341 -25.13 0.02 -16.89
CA GLU A 341 -24.70 -1.35 -16.54
C GLU A 341 -23.18 -1.45 -16.35
N PHE A 342 -22.42 -0.55 -16.98
CA PHE A 342 -20.97 -0.46 -16.81
C PHE A 342 -20.56 0.42 -15.62
N ASN A 343 -21.52 1.01 -14.89
CA ASN A 343 -21.18 1.81 -13.73
C ASN A 343 -21.06 0.90 -12.49
N PRO A 344 -19.85 0.71 -11.94
CA PRO A 344 -19.65 -0.07 -10.72
C PRO A 344 -20.50 0.43 -9.55
N PHE A 345 -20.88 1.71 -9.54
CA PHE A 345 -21.68 2.33 -8.48
C PHE A 345 -23.19 2.06 -8.59
N ALA A 346 -23.68 1.59 -9.72
CA ALA A 346 -25.07 1.15 -9.87
C ALA A 346 -25.33 -0.21 -9.22
N MET A 347 -24.26 -0.96 -8.92
CA MET A 347 -24.33 -2.33 -8.43
C MET A 347 -24.27 -2.38 -6.90
N GLN A 348 -25.06 -3.30 -6.35
CA GLN A 348 -24.99 -3.66 -4.94
C GLN A 348 -24.15 -4.93 -4.80
N VAL A 349 -23.42 -5.01 -3.69
CA VAL A 349 -22.69 -6.20 -3.26
C VAL A 349 -23.24 -6.69 -1.94
N PHE A 350 -23.24 -8.00 -1.78
CA PHE A 350 -23.59 -8.70 -0.57
C PHE A 350 -22.31 -8.99 0.21
N CYS A 351 -22.31 -8.59 1.47
CA CYS A 351 -21.17 -8.75 2.36
C CYS A 351 -21.56 -9.57 3.58
N ARG A 352 -20.64 -10.40 4.05
CA ARG A 352 -20.79 -11.17 5.28
C ARG A 352 -19.55 -11.05 6.14
N VAL A 353 -19.75 -10.65 7.38
CA VAL A 353 -18.67 -10.34 8.33
C VAL A 353 -18.60 -11.39 9.41
N TYR A 354 -17.38 -11.80 9.73
CA TYR A 354 -17.04 -12.79 10.72
C TYR A 354 -15.94 -12.25 11.64
N GLU A 355 -15.94 -12.73 12.88
CA GLU A 355 -14.82 -12.61 13.81
C GLU A 355 -13.96 -13.86 13.73
N ILE A 356 -12.65 -13.69 13.67
CA ILE A 356 -11.66 -14.76 13.59
C ILE A 356 -11.27 -15.17 15.01
N LEU A 357 -11.54 -16.43 15.35
CA LEU A 357 -11.13 -17.06 16.61
C LEU A 357 -9.75 -17.71 16.49
N ASP A 358 -9.46 -18.27 15.32
CA ASP A 358 -8.22 -18.98 14.99
C ASP A 358 -7.86 -18.73 13.52
N VAL A 359 -6.70 -18.11 13.29
CA VAL A 359 -6.24 -17.74 11.95
C VAL A 359 -5.70 -18.96 11.20
N ASP A 360 -5.05 -19.90 11.89
CA ASP A 360 -4.42 -21.06 11.26
C ASP A 360 -5.50 -22.00 10.70
N GLU A 361 -6.55 -22.28 11.49
CA GLU A 361 -7.70 -23.06 11.03
C GLU A 361 -8.49 -22.35 9.90
N LEU A 362 -8.50 -21.01 9.88
CA LEU A 362 -9.10 -20.25 8.77
C LEU A 362 -8.35 -20.51 7.47
N PHE A 363 -7.02 -20.45 7.48
CA PHE A 363 -6.21 -20.75 6.30
C PHE A 363 -6.40 -22.19 5.82
N GLU A 364 -6.49 -23.18 6.73
CA GLU A 364 -6.79 -24.57 6.35
C GLU A 364 -8.17 -24.73 5.66
N MET A 365 -9.15 -23.89 6.01
CA MET A 365 -10.45 -23.87 5.31
C MET A 365 -10.35 -23.20 3.94
N LEU A 366 -9.61 -22.09 3.85
CA LEU A 366 -9.41 -21.36 2.59
C LEU A 366 -8.64 -22.19 1.58
N ASP A 367 -7.70 -23.05 2.00
CA ASP A 367 -6.99 -24.00 1.14
C ASP A 367 -7.92 -24.99 0.40
N ARG A 368 -9.17 -25.14 0.84
CA ARG A 368 -10.18 -25.99 0.19
C ARG A 368 -10.95 -25.26 -0.91
N VAL A 369 -10.77 -23.96 -1.04
CA VAL A 369 -11.43 -23.13 -2.05
C VAL A 369 -10.51 -23.01 -3.25
N ASP A 370 -10.96 -23.56 -4.37
CA ASP A 370 -10.22 -23.46 -5.63
C ASP A 370 -10.16 -22.01 -6.14
N ASN A 371 -9.08 -21.66 -6.84
CA ASN A 371 -8.87 -20.37 -7.49
C ASN A 371 -8.90 -19.13 -6.56
N ILE A 372 -8.47 -19.30 -5.30
CA ILE A 372 -8.09 -18.17 -4.45
C ILE A 372 -6.78 -17.57 -4.96
N ARG A 373 -6.78 -16.25 -5.13
CA ARG A 373 -5.60 -15.44 -5.40
C ARG A 373 -5.49 -14.34 -4.36
N GLU A 374 -4.33 -14.20 -3.75
CA GLU A 374 -3.99 -12.97 -3.03
C GLU A 374 -3.90 -11.80 -4.02
N VAL A 375 -4.58 -10.70 -3.72
CA VAL A 375 -4.63 -9.49 -4.55
C VAL A 375 -3.65 -8.45 -4.02
N GLU A 376 -3.69 -8.20 -2.71
CA GLU A 376 -2.93 -7.15 -2.02
C GLU A 376 -2.79 -7.50 -0.53
N GLU A 377 -1.62 -7.24 0.06
CA GLU A 377 -1.45 -7.25 1.51
C GLU A 377 -2.02 -5.96 2.10
N LEU A 378 -2.87 -6.09 3.12
CA LEU A 378 -3.41 -4.96 3.87
C LEU A 378 -2.55 -4.71 5.11
N PRO A 379 -2.51 -3.48 5.66
CA PRO A 379 -1.68 -3.18 6.83
C PRO A 379 -1.90 -4.10 8.04
N TYR A 380 -3.11 -4.66 8.19
CA TYR A 380 -3.45 -5.60 9.26
C TYR A 380 -3.97 -6.94 8.73
N GLY A 381 -3.72 -7.29 7.47
CA GLY A 381 -4.15 -8.59 6.93
C GLY A 381 -3.94 -8.73 5.43
N MET A 382 -4.88 -9.37 4.73
CA MET A 382 -4.73 -9.63 3.29
C MET A 382 -6.07 -9.61 2.58
N HIS A 383 -6.04 -9.11 1.35
CA HIS A 383 -7.15 -9.19 0.42
C HIS A 383 -6.90 -10.33 -0.57
N MET A 384 -7.79 -11.31 -0.55
CA MET A 384 -7.85 -12.42 -1.49
C MET A 384 -9.08 -12.31 -2.40
N ARG A 385 -9.01 -12.90 -3.58
CA ARG A 385 -10.07 -12.91 -4.58
C ARG A 385 -10.22 -14.29 -5.19
N VAL A 386 -11.47 -14.73 -5.30
CA VAL A 386 -11.88 -15.97 -5.93
C VAL A 386 -12.43 -15.63 -7.32
N THR A 387 -11.90 -16.24 -8.38
CA THR A 387 -12.31 -15.97 -9.76
C THR A 387 -12.88 -17.20 -10.48
N CYS A 388 -13.78 -16.95 -11.43
CA CYS A 388 -14.32 -17.98 -12.33
C CYS A 388 -13.33 -18.43 -13.42
N PHE A 389 -12.27 -17.65 -13.64
CA PHE A 389 -11.32 -17.84 -14.72
C PHE A 389 -9.95 -18.26 -14.17
N GLU A 390 -9.29 -19.16 -14.89
CA GLU A 390 -7.88 -19.47 -14.69
C GLU A 390 -7.00 -18.27 -15.12
N ASP A 391 -5.82 -18.13 -14.53
CA ASP A 391 -4.88 -17.01 -14.72
C ASP A 391 -4.17 -17.06 -16.09
N ASP A 392 -4.95 -17.07 -17.18
CA ASP A 392 -4.48 -17.22 -18.56
C ASP A 392 -4.43 -15.89 -19.34
N PHE A 393 -4.76 -14.77 -18.70
CA PHE A 393 -4.83 -13.42 -19.29
C PHE A 393 -5.78 -13.30 -20.51
N ASN A 394 -6.67 -14.25 -20.77
CA ASN A 394 -7.72 -14.07 -21.79
C ASN A 394 -8.77 -13.04 -21.34
N HIS A 395 -8.88 -12.84 -20.03
CA HIS A 395 -9.64 -11.77 -19.39
C HIS A 395 -8.68 -10.69 -18.88
N GLY A 396 -9.16 -9.44 -18.88
CA GLY A 396 -8.37 -8.29 -18.50
C GLY A 396 -8.39 -8.02 -17.00
N VAL A 397 -7.99 -6.82 -16.61
CA VAL A 397 -8.19 -6.35 -15.24
C VAL A 397 -9.68 -6.19 -15.05
N SER A 398 -10.20 -6.98 -14.13
CA SER A 398 -11.61 -6.95 -13.80
C SER A 398 -11.79 -6.72 -12.32
N PHE A 399 -12.52 -5.65 -12.02
CA PHE A 399 -13.02 -5.44 -10.68
C PHE A 399 -14.26 -6.30 -10.41
N MET A 400 -15.12 -6.49 -11.43
CA MET A 400 -16.44 -7.10 -11.27
C MET A 400 -16.64 -8.37 -12.09
N THR A 401 -16.31 -8.31 -13.37
CA THR A 401 -16.56 -9.41 -14.33
C THR A 401 -15.71 -10.64 -14.02
N GLY A 402 -16.32 -11.77 -13.67
CA GLY A 402 -15.61 -13.03 -13.42
C GLY A 402 -15.05 -13.20 -11.99
N VAL A 403 -15.40 -12.31 -11.08
CA VAL A 403 -15.09 -12.43 -9.65
C VAL A 403 -16.26 -13.14 -8.95
N ILE A 404 -15.97 -14.25 -8.26
CA ILE A 404 -16.94 -14.99 -7.45
C ILE A 404 -17.11 -14.28 -6.11
N ALA A 405 -16.00 -14.02 -5.42
CA ALA A 405 -15.99 -13.30 -4.15
C ALA A 405 -14.62 -12.65 -3.88
N ASP A 406 -14.64 -11.55 -3.15
CA ASP A 406 -13.49 -11.00 -2.45
C ASP A 406 -13.53 -11.49 -1.00
N LEU A 407 -12.41 -12.02 -0.52
CA LEU A 407 -12.21 -12.54 0.82
C LEU A 407 -11.16 -11.65 1.50
N VAL A 408 -11.52 -11.01 2.61
CA VAL A 408 -10.64 -10.03 3.27
C VAL A 408 -10.41 -10.46 4.71
N ILE A 409 -9.15 -10.67 5.07
CA ILE A 409 -8.72 -10.80 6.45
C ILE A 409 -8.16 -9.43 6.85
N ASN A 410 -8.69 -8.83 7.91
CA ASN A 410 -8.21 -7.55 8.43
C ASN A 410 -8.29 -7.57 9.96
N GLY A 411 -7.14 -7.73 10.61
CA GLY A 411 -7.05 -7.93 12.06
C GLY A 411 -7.75 -9.22 12.49
N ASP A 412 -8.72 -9.09 13.39
CA ASP A 412 -9.58 -10.15 13.89
C ASP A 412 -10.89 -10.28 13.08
N GLU A 413 -11.04 -9.56 11.98
CA GLU A 413 -12.22 -9.63 11.11
C GLU A 413 -11.94 -10.37 9.80
N PHE A 414 -12.90 -11.21 9.40
CA PHE A 414 -12.94 -11.84 8.09
C PHE A 414 -14.21 -11.44 7.34
N VAL A 415 -14.08 -10.95 6.12
CA VAL A 415 -15.19 -10.44 5.32
C VAL A 415 -15.25 -11.12 3.96
N VAL A 416 -16.43 -11.62 3.61
CA VAL A 416 -16.73 -12.15 2.28
C VAL A 416 -17.61 -11.13 1.54
N ILE A 417 -17.19 -10.69 0.35
CA ILE A 417 -17.90 -9.71 -0.47
C ILE A 417 -18.18 -10.35 -1.84
N SER A 418 -19.42 -10.37 -2.29
CA SER A 418 -19.77 -10.88 -3.63
C SER A 418 -20.89 -10.05 -4.26
N GLN A 419 -20.96 -10.04 -5.59
CA GLN A 419 -22.11 -9.52 -6.33
C GLN A 419 -23.31 -10.46 -6.25
N ASP A 420 -23.07 -11.75 -6.03
CA ASP A 420 -24.10 -12.76 -5.99
C ASP A 420 -24.37 -13.19 -4.56
N HIS A 421 -25.61 -13.05 -4.13
CA HIS A 421 -26.04 -13.43 -2.79
C HIS A 421 -25.83 -14.94 -2.56
N ASP A 422 -26.12 -15.77 -3.57
CA ASP A 422 -26.00 -17.23 -3.44
C ASP A 422 -24.55 -17.63 -3.18
N SER A 423 -23.61 -17.00 -3.88
CA SER A 423 -22.16 -17.16 -3.63
C SER A 423 -21.77 -16.83 -2.17
N THR A 424 -22.31 -15.77 -1.57
CA THR A 424 -22.04 -15.46 -0.14
C THR A 424 -22.63 -16.48 0.83
N GLU A 425 -23.76 -17.09 0.50
CA GLU A 425 -24.34 -18.17 1.31
C GLU A 425 -23.57 -19.49 1.15
N ASP A 426 -23.05 -19.79 -0.05
CA ASP A 426 -22.21 -20.95 -0.28
C ASP A 426 -20.93 -20.89 0.56
N PHE A 427 -20.25 -19.74 0.58
CA PHE A 427 -19.12 -19.51 1.49
C PHE A 427 -19.51 -19.63 2.95
N HIS A 428 -20.66 -19.08 3.35
CA HIS A 428 -21.10 -19.24 4.73
C HIS A 428 -21.34 -20.69 5.12
N ASN A 429 -21.98 -21.46 4.25
CA ASN A 429 -22.22 -22.88 4.48
C ASN A 429 -20.87 -23.59 4.60
N LEU A 430 -19.91 -23.31 3.71
CA LEU A 430 -18.55 -23.85 3.80
C LEU A 430 -17.91 -23.62 5.17
N PHE A 431 -18.02 -22.39 5.70
CA PHE A 431 -17.40 -22.01 6.98
C PHE A 431 -18.17 -22.43 8.23
N THR A 432 -19.45 -22.81 8.12
CA THR A 432 -20.31 -23.14 9.28
C THR A 432 -20.75 -24.60 9.37
N ILE A 433 -20.26 -25.46 8.48
CA ILE A 433 -20.52 -26.91 8.52
C ILE A 433 -20.10 -27.54 9.86
N ASP A 434 -19.05 -27.04 10.50
CA ASP A 434 -18.60 -27.49 11.82
C ASP A 434 -18.99 -26.51 12.94
N ARG A 435 -19.64 -27.01 14.01
CA ARG A 435 -20.22 -26.19 15.10
C ARG A 435 -19.20 -25.43 15.96
N LEU A 436 -17.90 -25.70 15.78
CA LEU A 436 -16.77 -25.04 16.44
C LEU A 436 -15.78 -24.61 15.34
N GLY A 437 -16.25 -23.93 14.30
CA GLY A 437 -15.38 -23.38 13.27
C GLY A 437 -14.59 -22.16 13.77
N PRO A 438 -13.53 -21.77 13.05
CA PRO A 438 -12.65 -20.65 13.44
C PRO A 438 -13.30 -19.28 13.25
N LEU A 439 -14.54 -19.23 12.73
CA LEU A 439 -15.26 -18.01 12.40
C LEU A 439 -16.56 -17.90 13.18
N VAL A 440 -16.82 -16.74 13.78
CA VAL A 440 -18.11 -16.38 14.37
C VAL A 440 -18.79 -15.35 13.49
N ALA A 441 -19.98 -15.67 12.95
CA ALA A 441 -20.73 -14.74 12.13
C ALA A 441 -21.17 -13.51 12.95
N ARG A 442 -20.78 -12.32 12.50
CA ARG A 442 -21.19 -11.03 13.09
C ARG A 442 -22.42 -10.45 12.39
N GLY A 443 -22.40 -10.38 11.06
CA GLY A 443 -23.47 -9.70 10.31
C GLY A 443 -23.54 -10.03 8.82
N LYS A 444 -24.68 -9.67 8.21
CA LYS A 444 -24.93 -9.69 6.76
C LYS A 444 -25.32 -8.29 6.32
N TYR A 445 -24.69 -7.81 5.26
CA TYR A 445 -24.85 -6.43 4.79
C TYR A 445 -25.02 -6.38 3.27
N GLU A 446 -25.73 -5.37 2.79
CA GLU A 446 -25.90 -5.10 1.37
C GLU A 446 -25.47 -3.66 1.11
N LEU A 447 -24.35 -3.48 0.41
CA LEU A 447 -23.69 -2.18 0.28
C LEU A 447 -23.45 -1.81 -1.17
N SER A 448 -23.14 -0.54 -1.40
CA SER A 448 -22.57 -0.15 -2.70
C SER A 448 -21.19 -0.73 -2.79
N LEU A 449 -20.85 -1.10 -4.00
CA LEU A 449 -19.51 -1.50 -4.34
C LEU A 449 -18.44 -0.45 -3.95
N THR A 450 -18.73 0.85 -4.02
CA THR A 450 -17.81 1.91 -3.57
C THR A 450 -17.46 1.78 -2.08
N SER A 451 -18.46 1.46 -1.26
CA SER A 451 -18.30 1.38 0.19
C SER A 451 -17.50 0.15 0.57
N ALA A 452 -17.76 -0.97 -0.13
CA ALA A 452 -16.91 -2.16 -0.07
C ALA A 452 -15.48 -1.87 -0.55
N TYR A 453 -15.31 -1.07 -1.61
CA TYR A 453 -13.99 -0.70 -2.13
C TYR A 453 -13.17 0.17 -1.17
N SER A 454 -13.81 1.11 -0.47
CA SER A 454 -13.14 1.88 0.57
C SER A 454 -12.55 0.97 1.67
N TYR A 455 -13.25 -0.10 2.03
CA TYR A 455 -12.72 -1.10 2.97
C TYR A 455 -11.62 -1.96 2.35
N LEU A 456 -11.78 -2.43 1.11
CA LEU A 456 -10.74 -3.18 0.39
C LEU A 456 -9.43 -2.40 0.23
N ASN A 457 -9.50 -1.07 0.12
CA ASN A 457 -8.33 -0.19 0.09
C ASN A 457 -7.72 0.12 1.47
N GLY A 458 -8.18 -0.55 2.53
CA GLY A 458 -7.71 -0.33 3.89
C GLY A 458 -8.04 1.07 4.44
N GLN A 459 -9.13 1.72 3.98
CA GLN A 459 -9.56 3.02 4.55
C GLN A 459 -10.26 2.88 5.91
N TYR A 460 -10.64 1.67 6.29
CA TYR A 460 -11.33 1.35 7.53
C TYR A 460 -10.69 0.15 8.20
N LEU A 461 -10.56 0.20 9.53
CA LEU A 461 -10.06 -0.89 10.35
C LEU A 461 -11.13 -1.97 10.55
N ASN A 462 -12.38 -1.59 10.80
CA ASN A 462 -13.48 -2.54 10.91
C ASN A 462 -14.47 -2.39 9.75
N PHE A 463 -15.09 -3.49 9.34
CA PHE A 463 -16.08 -3.46 8.27
C PHE A 463 -17.34 -2.68 8.66
N GLU A 464 -17.76 -2.76 9.92
CA GLU A 464 -18.98 -2.07 10.38
C GLU A 464 -18.83 -0.54 10.40
N ASP A 465 -17.61 -0.01 10.37
CA ASP A 465 -17.35 1.43 10.24
C ASP A 465 -17.84 1.96 8.87
N ILE A 466 -17.93 1.10 7.85
CA ILE A 466 -18.55 1.41 6.56
C ILE A 466 -20.05 1.66 6.71
N LEU A 467 -20.72 0.95 7.62
CA LEU A 467 -22.18 1.00 7.81
C LEU A 467 -22.60 2.26 8.57
N LEU A 468 -21.70 2.81 9.37
CA LEU A 468 -21.89 4.14 9.97
C LEU A 468 -21.92 5.26 8.90
N ASN A 469 -21.47 4.95 7.68
CA ASN A 469 -21.41 5.82 6.52
C ASN A 469 -22.62 5.68 5.56
N ASP A 470 -23.65 4.90 5.90
CA ASP A 470 -24.70 4.44 4.97
C ASP A 470 -25.75 5.50 4.54
N ASP A 471 -25.50 6.79 4.79
CA ASP A 471 -26.20 7.86 4.08
C ASP A 471 -25.44 8.18 2.78
N ARG A 472 -25.72 7.41 1.71
CA ARG A 472 -25.43 7.78 0.32
C ARG A 472 -26.15 9.09 -0.07
N ASP A 473 -25.64 10.22 0.43
CA ASP A 473 -25.91 11.62 0.08
C ASP A 473 -25.57 12.59 1.24
N SER A 474 -25.12 12.09 2.39
CA SER A 474 -24.64 12.88 3.51
C SER A 474 -23.12 12.91 3.49
N PHE A 475 -22.56 13.63 2.52
CA PHE A 475 -21.28 14.31 2.72
C PHE A 475 -21.24 14.84 4.16
N PHE A 476 -20.05 14.85 4.79
CA PHE A 476 -19.79 15.71 5.95
C PHE A 476 -20.61 16.99 5.81
N GLU A 477 -21.24 17.47 6.89
CA GLU A 477 -22.36 18.41 6.75
C GLU A 477 -22.03 19.68 5.96
N ASP A 478 -20.74 19.99 5.90
CA ASP A 478 -20.06 21.08 5.21
C ASP A 478 -19.30 20.64 3.93
N GLY A 479 -19.32 19.36 3.57
CA GLY A 479 -18.68 18.78 2.38
C GLY A 479 -17.22 18.36 2.56
N MET A 480 -16.66 18.47 3.78
CA MET A 480 -15.22 18.33 4.03
C MET A 480 -14.87 17.02 4.75
N ARG A 481 -14.33 16.03 4.03
CA ARG A 481 -13.84 14.76 4.61
C ARG A 481 -12.40 14.91 5.09
N PHE A 482 -12.10 14.63 6.36
CA PHE A 482 -10.73 14.66 6.89
C PHE A 482 -10.11 13.26 6.83
N ILE A 483 -9.13 13.09 5.95
CA ILE A 483 -8.45 11.82 5.69
C ILE A 483 -7.07 11.89 6.33
N THR A 484 -6.70 10.82 7.03
CA THR A 484 -5.43 10.70 7.75
C THR A 484 -4.66 9.49 7.25
N ALA A 485 -3.46 9.71 6.72
CA ALA A 485 -2.48 8.68 6.46
C ALA A 485 -1.63 8.44 7.71
N ARG A 486 -1.33 7.17 7.99
CA ARG A 486 -0.52 6.74 9.14
C ARG A 486 0.81 6.17 8.66
N TYR A 487 1.86 6.44 9.42
CA TYR A 487 3.19 5.93 9.15
C TYR A 487 3.90 5.56 10.44
N ILE A 488 4.75 4.55 10.35
CA ILE A 488 5.77 4.20 11.33
C ILE A 488 7.03 5.02 11.04
N VAL A 489 7.67 5.54 12.09
CA VAL A 489 8.85 6.41 11.99
C VAL A 489 10.12 5.64 12.36
N LYS A 490 10.98 5.42 11.35
CA LYS A 490 12.29 4.74 11.47
C LYS A 490 13.42 5.72 11.79
N ASP A 491 13.43 6.91 11.18
CA ASP A 491 14.38 7.99 11.48
C ASP A 491 13.64 9.27 11.85
N ARG A 492 13.56 9.51 13.16
CA ARG A 492 12.90 10.70 13.71
C ARG A 492 13.56 12.02 13.27
N ASN A 493 14.89 12.05 13.12
CA ASN A 493 15.59 13.30 12.83
C ASN A 493 15.32 13.75 11.40
N GLU A 494 15.32 12.79 10.47
CA GLU A 494 14.99 13.02 9.07
C GLU A 494 13.54 13.49 8.92
N VAL A 495 12.59 12.83 9.60
CA VAL A 495 11.18 13.26 9.63
C VAL A 495 11.03 14.67 10.19
N LEU A 496 11.73 15.00 11.29
CA LEU A 496 11.70 16.36 11.85
C LEU A 496 12.27 17.41 10.89
N SER A 497 13.32 17.07 10.14
CA SER A 497 13.87 17.95 9.10
C SER A 497 12.84 18.20 8.00
N ARG A 498 12.20 17.14 7.49
CA ARG A 498 11.18 17.24 6.44
C ARG A 498 9.96 18.06 6.89
N LEU A 499 9.50 17.84 8.13
CA LEU A 499 8.42 18.65 8.72
C LEU A 499 8.83 20.12 8.87
N GLY A 500 10.08 20.39 9.19
CA GLY A 500 10.62 21.76 9.26
C GLY A 500 10.60 22.49 7.91
N GLU A 501 10.73 21.76 6.80
CA GLU A 501 10.65 22.33 5.44
C GLU A 501 9.20 22.59 5.01
N LEU A 502 8.27 21.72 5.40
CA LEU A 502 6.89 21.74 4.91
C LEU A 502 5.95 22.58 5.78
N ALA A 503 6.14 22.56 7.09
CA ALA A 503 5.19 23.12 8.04
C ALA A 503 5.38 24.62 8.26
N SER A 504 4.26 25.33 8.39
CA SER A 504 4.21 26.76 8.68
C SER A 504 4.07 27.08 10.16
N LEU A 505 3.50 26.16 10.94
CA LEU A 505 3.24 26.32 12.37
C LEU A 505 3.61 25.03 13.11
N LYS A 506 4.30 25.16 14.25
CA LYS A 506 4.68 24.05 15.13
C LYS A 506 4.12 24.28 16.52
N ILE A 507 3.53 23.23 17.10
CA ILE A 507 2.97 23.22 18.44
C ILE A 507 3.59 22.06 19.21
N GLU A 508 4.13 22.37 20.38
CA GLU A 508 4.70 21.36 21.27
C GLU A 508 3.73 21.11 22.42
N LEU A 509 3.06 19.97 22.38
CA LEU A 509 2.14 19.58 23.44
C LEU A 509 2.93 18.87 24.54
N THR A 510 2.69 19.25 25.80
CA THR A 510 3.41 18.66 26.94
C THR A 510 3.11 17.17 27.07
N GLY A 511 4.00 16.33 26.56
CA GLY A 511 4.16 14.96 27.04
C GLY A 511 4.32 13.87 25.99
N GLU A 512 3.69 13.95 24.81
CA GLU A 512 3.56 12.73 23.97
C GLU A 512 3.66 12.95 22.45
N PHE A 513 3.36 14.13 21.89
CA PHE A 513 3.43 14.34 20.44
C PHE A 513 3.62 15.81 20.05
N GLN A 514 4.20 16.04 18.86
CA GLN A 514 4.38 17.36 18.24
C GLN A 514 3.40 17.51 17.09
N VAL A 515 2.74 18.67 17.00
CA VAL A 515 1.76 18.93 15.94
C VAL A 515 2.30 20.03 15.02
N PHE A 516 2.19 19.80 13.72
CA PHE A 516 2.61 20.73 12.69
C PHE A 516 1.45 21.01 11.74
N TYR A 517 1.29 22.28 11.37
CA TYR A 517 0.28 22.70 10.40
C TYR A 517 0.92 23.33 9.18
N GLN A 518 0.48 22.87 8.01
CA GLN A 518 0.79 23.47 6.73
C GLN A 518 -0.40 24.29 6.25
N SER A 519 -0.13 25.52 5.84
CA SER A 519 -1.13 26.44 5.30
C SER A 519 -1.07 26.49 3.77
N ASP A 520 -2.23 26.59 3.12
CA ASP A 520 -2.36 26.86 1.70
C ASP A 520 -2.38 28.38 1.48
N ASN A 521 -1.35 28.91 0.81
CA ASN A 521 -1.19 30.33 0.51
C ASN A 521 -1.73 30.71 -0.88
N CYS A 522 -2.46 29.82 -1.58
CA CYS A 522 -2.98 30.12 -2.91
C CYS A 522 -4.13 31.15 -2.93
N TYR A 523 -4.67 31.52 -1.76
CA TYR A 523 -5.76 32.47 -1.61
C TYR A 523 -5.35 33.68 -0.75
N ASP A 524 -6.11 34.78 -0.84
CA ASP A 524 -5.87 36.03 -0.08
C ASP A 524 -5.74 35.82 1.44
N LYS A 525 -6.33 34.73 1.97
CA LYS A 525 -6.18 34.30 3.36
C LYS A 525 -5.68 32.85 3.40
N PRO A 526 -4.72 32.52 4.28
CA PRO A 526 -4.18 31.17 4.39
C PRO A 526 -5.27 30.19 4.82
N GLY A 527 -5.47 29.16 3.99
CA GLY A 527 -6.34 28.02 4.30
C GLY A 527 -5.57 26.90 4.98
N PHE A 528 -6.29 25.96 5.58
CA PHE A 528 -5.68 24.69 6.01
C PHE A 528 -5.26 23.86 4.78
N LEU A 529 -4.03 23.34 4.76
CA LEU A 529 -3.58 22.36 3.78
C LEU A 529 -3.40 20.98 4.42
N ALA A 530 -2.53 20.87 5.43
CA ALA A 530 -2.18 19.61 6.06
C ALA A 530 -1.95 19.75 7.56
N GLU A 531 -2.19 18.66 8.30
CA GLU A 531 -1.80 18.48 9.70
C GLU A 531 -0.86 17.28 9.79
N TYR A 532 0.21 17.45 10.56
CA TYR A 532 1.14 16.37 10.88
C TYR A 532 1.22 16.19 12.38
N ILE A 533 0.90 15.00 12.89
CA ILE A 533 1.03 14.68 14.32
C ILE A 533 2.13 13.65 14.47
N LEU A 534 3.25 14.05 15.06
CA LEU A 534 4.42 13.22 15.30
C LEU A 534 4.41 12.70 16.75
N GLY A 535 4.09 11.41 16.92
CA GLY A 535 4.24 10.67 18.16
C GLY A 535 5.68 10.22 18.40
N THR A 536 5.90 9.19 19.22
CA THR A 536 7.25 8.66 19.52
C THR A 536 7.86 7.94 18.32
N ASN A 537 7.15 6.95 17.78
CA ASN A 537 7.58 6.11 16.65
C ASN A 537 6.56 6.08 15.51
N TRP A 538 5.64 7.05 15.46
CA TRP A 538 4.61 7.13 14.43
C TRP A 538 4.36 8.58 14.05
N ILE A 539 3.84 8.77 12.84
CA ILE A 539 3.35 10.06 12.37
C ILE A 539 2.05 9.89 11.61
N THR A 540 1.12 10.82 11.81
CA THR A 540 -0.08 10.92 10.98
C THR A 540 -0.02 12.15 10.10
N VAL A 541 -0.44 12.03 8.85
CA VAL A 541 -0.57 13.11 7.88
C VAL A 541 -2.03 13.25 7.50
N SER A 542 -2.65 14.37 7.83
CA SER A 542 -4.09 14.56 7.65
C SER A 542 -4.39 15.73 6.72
N ALA A 543 -5.38 15.55 5.83
CA ALA A 543 -5.82 16.55 4.87
C ALA A 543 -7.31 16.43 4.55
N PHE A 544 -7.89 17.44 3.89
CA PHE A 544 -9.29 17.39 3.49
C PHE A 544 -9.47 16.84 2.07
N GLY A 545 -10.03 15.63 1.97
CA GLY A 545 -10.38 14.97 0.71
C GLY A 545 -9.19 14.31 0.00
N ASP A 546 -9.51 13.45 -0.97
CA ASP A 546 -8.56 12.54 -1.62
C ASP A 546 -7.47 13.28 -2.44
N LYS A 547 -7.84 14.41 -3.05
CA LYS A 547 -6.92 15.22 -3.86
C LYS A 547 -5.82 15.84 -3.02
N ASP A 548 -6.19 16.47 -1.92
CA ASP A 548 -5.24 17.16 -1.06
C ASP A 548 -4.31 16.14 -0.39
N ILE A 549 -4.87 15.05 0.17
CA ILE A 549 -4.03 14.02 0.80
C ILE A 549 -3.05 13.40 -0.19
N GLY A 550 -3.46 13.15 -1.45
CA GLY A 550 -2.54 12.62 -2.47
C GLY A 550 -1.38 13.56 -2.77
N VAL A 551 -1.64 14.86 -2.95
CA VAL A 551 -0.59 15.87 -3.21
C VAL A 551 0.32 16.07 -1.98
N ILE A 552 -0.27 16.08 -0.79
CA ILE A 552 0.45 16.27 0.46
C ILE A 552 1.35 15.08 0.75
N ARG A 553 0.84 13.86 0.57
CA ARG A 553 1.62 12.62 0.68
C ARG A 553 2.77 12.62 -0.30
N GLN A 554 2.52 12.90 -1.58
CA GLN A 554 3.58 12.95 -2.59
C GLN A 554 4.74 13.89 -2.19
N ARG A 555 4.44 15.03 -1.57
CA ARG A 555 5.46 15.95 -1.05
C ARG A 555 6.07 15.42 0.23
N PHE A 556 5.28 14.95 1.18
CA PHE A 556 5.79 14.48 2.47
C PHE A 556 6.71 13.26 2.33
N GLU A 557 6.34 12.33 1.44
CA GLU A 557 6.99 11.03 1.23
C GLU A 557 8.26 11.08 0.36
N GLU A 558 8.50 12.20 -0.32
CA GLU A 558 9.65 12.39 -1.21
C GLU A 558 10.97 12.15 -0.45
N ASP A 559 11.75 11.17 -0.93
CA ASP A 559 13.03 10.71 -0.35
C ASP A 559 12.96 10.23 1.11
N MET A 560 11.77 9.88 1.61
CA MET A 560 11.57 9.50 3.02
C MET A 560 11.50 7.99 3.28
N TYR A 561 11.76 7.14 2.28
CA TYR A 561 11.58 5.68 2.40
C TYR A 561 12.40 5.05 3.52
N ASP A 562 13.66 5.43 3.71
CA ASP A 562 14.50 4.87 4.79
C ASP A 562 14.08 5.38 6.18
N ALA A 563 13.23 6.40 6.24
CA ALA A 563 12.79 7.07 7.46
C ALA A 563 11.32 6.75 7.83
N LEU A 564 10.51 6.26 6.90
CA LEU A 564 9.08 6.02 7.07
C LEU A 564 8.65 4.66 6.51
N GLU A 565 7.58 4.13 7.09
CA GLU A 565 6.85 2.97 6.57
C GLU A 565 5.36 3.27 6.65
N PHE A 566 4.64 3.01 5.56
CA PHE A 566 3.22 3.34 5.47
C PHE A 566 2.36 2.29 6.20
N ASP A 567 1.52 2.76 7.13
CA ASP A 567 0.69 1.93 8.03
C ASP A 567 -0.80 1.95 7.63
N GLY A 568 -1.24 2.88 6.77
CA GLY A 568 -2.61 2.87 6.24
C GLY A 568 -3.32 4.22 6.21
N LEU A 569 -4.62 4.20 5.94
CA LEU A 569 -5.48 5.38 5.87
C LEU A 569 -6.68 5.26 6.81
N GLU A 570 -7.09 6.38 7.39
CA GLU A 570 -8.22 6.49 8.30
C GLU A 570 -9.03 7.75 7.97
N VAL A 571 -10.35 7.72 8.18
CA VAL A 571 -11.19 8.92 8.11
C VAL A 571 -11.53 9.37 9.53
N ARG A 572 -11.18 10.59 9.90
CA ARG A 572 -11.45 11.12 11.24
C ARG A 572 -12.66 12.05 11.26
N GLU A 573 -13.59 11.80 12.19
CA GLU A 573 -14.82 12.60 12.31
C GLU A 573 -14.61 13.99 12.91
N GLU A 574 -13.70 14.13 13.88
CA GLU A 574 -13.48 15.40 14.60
C GLU A 574 -12.54 16.37 13.88
N GLY A 575 -11.92 15.93 12.78
CA GLY A 575 -11.07 16.77 11.93
C GLY A 575 -9.83 17.30 12.64
N ILE A 576 -9.37 18.48 12.20
CA ILE A 576 -8.21 19.21 12.76
C ILE A 576 -8.36 19.65 14.22
N PHE A 577 -9.51 19.42 14.84
CA PHE A 577 -9.84 19.93 16.17
C PHE A 577 -9.68 18.90 17.28
N GLU A 578 -9.40 17.65 16.94
CA GLU A 578 -9.19 16.53 17.87
C GLU A 578 -8.10 16.86 18.92
N ILE A 579 -7.07 17.62 18.52
CA ILE A 579 -5.96 18.02 19.41
C ILE A 579 -6.38 18.99 20.53
N LEU A 580 -7.57 19.59 20.46
CA LEU A 580 -8.00 20.68 21.33
C LEU A 580 -8.55 20.19 22.68
N SER A 581 -7.69 19.58 23.49
CA SER A 581 -7.99 19.24 24.88
C SER A 581 -8.08 20.49 25.77
N MET A 582 -8.68 20.35 26.96
CA MET A 582 -8.73 21.45 27.94
C MET A 582 -7.35 21.96 28.34
N ASP A 583 -6.33 21.13 28.32
CA ASP A 583 -4.97 21.53 28.69
C ASP A 583 -4.24 22.20 27.53
N VAL A 584 -4.48 21.75 26.29
CA VAL A 584 -3.98 22.44 25.08
C VAL A 584 -4.55 23.85 24.99
N LYS A 585 -5.87 24.03 25.20
CA LYS A 585 -6.51 25.36 25.17
C LYS A 585 -5.97 26.31 26.24
N LYS A 586 -5.48 25.81 27.38
CA LYS A 586 -4.83 26.64 28.40
C LYS A 586 -3.42 27.06 27.97
N GLN A 587 -2.68 26.17 27.31
CA GLN A 587 -1.32 26.42 26.85
C GLN A 587 -1.29 27.32 25.61
N TYR A 588 -2.25 27.12 24.70
CA TYR A 588 -2.39 27.84 23.43
C TYR A 588 -3.81 28.40 23.30
N PRO A 589 -4.12 29.53 23.95
CA PRO A 589 -5.48 30.08 24.00
C PRO A 589 -6.01 30.59 22.64
N GLU A 590 -5.12 30.96 21.72
CA GLU A 590 -5.49 31.47 20.38
C GLU A 590 -5.71 30.35 19.36
N LEU A 591 -5.19 29.14 19.63
CA LEU A 591 -5.16 28.02 18.68
C LEU A 591 -6.55 27.62 18.17
N GLU A 592 -7.55 27.57 19.05
CA GLU A 592 -8.91 27.24 18.65
C GLU A 592 -9.46 28.26 17.63
N SER A 593 -9.17 29.56 17.81
CA SER A 593 -9.61 30.60 16.88
C SER A 593 -8.90 30.47 15.54
N ASP A 594 -7.60 30.20 15.57
CA ASP A 594 -6.77 30.09 14.36
C ASP A 594 -7.16 28.87 13.53
N LEU A 595 -7.32 27.70 14.15
CA LEU A 595 -7.79 26.48 13.48
C LEU A 595 -9.17 26.67 12.86
N LYS A 596 -10.09 27.37 13.57
CA LYS A 596 -11.40 27.71 13.01
C LYS A 596 -11.29 28.60 11.79
N GLU A 597 -10.43 29.62 11.81
CA GLU A 597 -10.25 30.49 10.64
C GLU A 597 -9.63 29.74 9.46
N MET A 598 -8.60 28.91 9.69
CA MET A 598 -7.96 28.06 8.67
C MET A 598 -8.95 27.08 8.05
N TYR A 599 -9.75 26.39 8.88
CA TYR A 599 -10.81 25.49 8.45
C TYR A 599 -11.83 26.23 7.57
N LEU A 600 -12.36 27.36 8.06
CA LEU A 600 -13.39 28.11 7.34
C LEU A 600 -12.84 28.75 6.05
N ASN A 601 -11.57 29.12 6.00
CA ASN A 601 -10.89 29.56 4.78
C ASN A 601 -10.83 28.43 3.75
N LYS A 602 -10.45 27.22 4.18
CA LYS A 602 -10.42 26.05 3.29
C LYS A 602 -11.82 25.74 2.78
N TRP A 603 -12.79 25.56 3.68
CA TRP A 603 -14.18 25.30 3.33
C TRP A 603 -14.74 26.31 2.32
N TYR A 604 -14.51 27.61 2.55
CA TYR A 604 -15.03 28.69 1.70
C TYR A 604 -14.57 28.59 0.23
N ASN A 605 -13.35 28.08 0.01
CA ASN A 605 -12.74 27.97 -1.32
C ASN A 605 -12.75 26.53 -1.89
N SER A 606 -13.08 25.51 -1.10
CA SER A 606 -13.17 24.13 -1.54
C SER A 606 -14.36 23.93 -2.48
N HIS A 607 -14.17 23.19 -3.58
CA HIS A 607 -15.27 22.78 -4.46
C HIS A 607 -15.96 21.56 -3.86
N LEU A 608 -17.25 21.69 -3.54
CA LEU A 608 -17.95 20.71 -2.72
C LEU A 608 -19.00 19.96 -3.53
N PRO A 609 -19.04 18.62 -3.45
CA PRO A 609 -20.05 17.84 -4.15
C PRO A 609 -21.51 18.20 -3.79
N PRO A 610 -21.89 18.51 -2.53
CA PRO A 610 -23.24 19.00 -2.21
C PRO A 610 -23.62 20.29 -2.93
N LEU A 611 -22.63 21.06 -3.39
CA LEU A 611 -22.80 22.29 -4.15
C LEU A 611 -22.58 22.06 -5.65
N ARG A 612 -22.67 20.81 -6.12
CA ARG A 612 -22.45 20.40 -7.52
C ARG A 612 -21.07 20.83 -8.05
N GLY A 613 -20.06 20.75 -7.18
CA GLY A 613 -18.69 21.14 -7.52
C GLY A 613 -18.44 22.65 -7.50
N MET A 614 -19.39 23.48 -7.05
CA MET A 614 -19.11 24.89 -6.70
C MET A 614 -18.44 24.98 -5.33
N SER A 615 -17.63 26.00 -5.13
CA SER A 615 -17.23 26.42 -3.78
C SER A 615 -18.35 27.21 -3.08
N PRO A 616 -18.38 27.28 -1.74
CA PRO A 616 -19.32 28.14 -1.02
C PRO A 616 -19.27 29.60 -1.49
N SER A 617 -18.07 30.10 -1.84
CA SER A 617 -17.86 31.46 -2.35
C SER A 617 -18.50 31.72 -3.72
N GLU A 618 -18.61 30.70 -4.56
CA GLU A 618 -19.25 30.76 -5.87
C GLU A 618 -20.75 30.50 -5.75
N ALA A 619 -21.13 29.53 -4.92
CA ALA A 619 -22.50 29.15 -4.71
C ALA A 619 -23.34 30.31 -4.16
N CYS A 620 -22.78 31.19 -3.32
CA CYS A 620 -23.49 32.37 -2.82
C CYS A 620 -23.74 33.45 -3.88
N GLN A 621 -23.14 33.35 -5.07
CA GLN A 621 -23.31 34.31 -6.17
C GLN A 621 -24.45 33.94 -7.11
N THR A 622 -24.96 32.70 -7.04
CA THR A 622 -26.03 32.20 -7.89
C THR A 622 -27.26 31.82 -7.07
N GLU A 623 -28.45 31.93 -7.66
CA GLU A 623 -29.71 31.55 -6.98
C GLU A 623 -29.76 30.04 -6.71
N GLU A 624 -29.33 29.23 -7.68
CA GLU A 624 -29.24 27.77 -7.55
C GLU A 624 -28.24 27.36 -6.47
N GLY A 625 -27.03 27.93 -6.49
CA GLY A 625 -26.00 27.68 -5.48
C GLY A 625 -26.43 28.12 -4.08
N THR A 626 -27.12 29.26 -3.96
CA THR A 626 -27.65 29.74 -2.68
C THR A 626 -28.69 28.76 -2.11
N ARG A 627 -29.53 28.16 -2.96
CA ARG A 627 -30.49 27.14 -2.54
C ARG A 627 -29.80 25.87 -2.05
N LEU A 628 -28.71 25.46 -2.70
CA LEU A 628 -27.87 24.32 -2.27
C LEU A 628 -27.19 24.62 -0.93
N LEU A 629 -26.59 25.82 -0.76
CA LEU A 629 -26.01 26.28 0.51
C LEU A 629 -27.02 26.27 1.65
N TRP A 630 -28.24 26.75 1.44
CA TRP A 630 -29.30 26.69 2.46
C TRP A 630 -29.68 25.26 2.84
N THR A 631 -29.61 24.33 1.89
CA THR A 631 -29.86 22.92 2.15
C THR A 631 -28.75 22.33 3.01
N MET A 632 -27.49 22.66 2.70
CA MET A 632 -26.31 22.31 3.51
C MET A 632 -26.43 22.87 4.94
N PHE A 633 -26.77 24.15 5.10
CA PHE A 633 -26.97 24.77 6.43
C PHE A 633 -28.10 24.13 7.26
N LYS A 634 -29.18 23.68 6.60
CA LYS A 634 -30.24 22.95 7.30
C LYS A 634 -29.75 21.60 7.83
N ARG A 635 -28.87 20.91 7.08
CA ARG A 635 -28.24 19.67 7.52
C ARG A 635 -27.35 19.93 8.74
N ILE A 636 -26.40 20.88 8.63
CA ILE A 636 -25.53 21.34 9.73
C ILE A 636 -26.34 21.62 11.01
N LYS A 637 -27.47 22.34 10.88
CA LYS A 637 -28.34 22.65 12.02
C LYS A 637 -28.97 21.42 12.67
N LYS A 638 -29.36 20.42 11.88
CA LYS A 638 -30.04 19.20 12.34
C LYS A 638 -29.08 18.33 13.16
N LYS A 639 -27.85 18.08 12.69
CA LYS A 639 -26.86 17.31 13.45
C LYS A 639 -26.29 18.13 14.60
N GLU A 640 -26.19 19.46 14.48
CA GLU A 640 -25.93 20.33 15.63
C GLU A 640 -26.88 19.99 16.80
N HIS A 641 -28.16 19.79 16.50
CA HIS A 641 -29.15 19.46 17.52
C HIS A 641 -28.96 18.04 18.06
N GLN A 642 -28.65 17.07 17.20
CA GLN A 642 -28.39 15.68 17.59
C GLN A 642 -27.15 15.55 18.48
N ARG A 643 -26.02 16.14 18.10
CA ARG A 643 -24.76 16.15 18.89
C ARG A 643 -24.96 16.81 20.26
N TYR A 644 -25.75 17.88 20.31
CA TYR A 644 -26.10 18.52 21.57
C TYR A 644 -26.89 17.58 22.50
N LEU A 645 -27.81 16.77 21.95
CA LEU A 645 -28.55 15.77 22.72
C LEU A 645 -27.65 14.62 23.20
N GLN A 646 -26.59 14.29 22.46
CA GLN A 646 -25.59 13.27 22.80
C GLN A 646 -24.48 13.77 23.75
N GLY A 647 -24.47 15.06 24.09
CA GLY A 647 -23.49 15.65 25.01
C GLY A 647 -22.13 15.99 24.38
N GLU A 648 -22.02 15.90 23.06
CA GLU A 648 -20.81 16.22 22.31
C GLU A 648 -20.58 17.73 22.22
N ARG A 649 -19.32 18.15 22.33
CA ARG A 649 -18.93 19.57 22.24
C ARG A 649 -18.62 19.94 20.79
N LYS A 650 -19.26 20.99 20.30
CA LYS A 650 -19.06 21.51 18.95
C LYS A 650 -17.80 22.36 18.87
N GLN A 651 -17.01 22.12 17.84
CA GLN A 651 -15.86 22.94 17.49
C GLN A 651 -16.32 24.10 16.59
N ILE A 652 -17.02 23.83 15.48
CA ILE A 652 -17.62 24.87 14.61
C ILE A 652 -19.15 24.83 14.64
N GLY A 653 -19.78 26.02 14.76
CA GLY A 653 -21.23 26.18 14.71
C GLY A 653 -21.75 26.77 13.40
N LEU A 654 -23.04 26.56 13.08
CA LEU A 654 -23.67 27.11 11.87
C LEU A 654 -23.45 28.63 11.70
N LYS A 655 -23.48 29.37 12.81
CA LYS A 655 -23.27 30.83 12.81
C LYS A 655 -21.91 31.23 12.24
N GLU A 656 -20.89 30.41 12.40
CA GLU A 656 -19.54 30.70 11.92
C GLU A 656 -19.43 30.52 10.41
N TYR A 657 -20.07 29.48 9.84
CA TYR A 657 -20.20 29.31 8.38
C TYR A 657 -20.97 30.48 7.74
N ILE A 658 -22.10 30.88 8.33
CA ILE A 658 -22.90 32.01 7.84
C ILE A 658 -22.10 33.32 7.93
N ARG A 659 -21.37 33.53 9.03
CA ARG A 659 -20.48 34.69 9.20
C ARG A 659 -19.41 34.71 8.11
N LYS A 660 -18.82 33.57 7.76
CA LYS A 660 -17.76 33.49 6.74
C LYS A 660 -18.23 33.96 5.37
N LEU A 661 -19.46 33.60 5.00
CA LEU A 661 -20.07 33.97 3.72
C LEU A 661 -20.66 35.38 3.70
N ASN A 662 -20.62 36.13 4.81
CA ASN A 662 -21.24 37.44 4.94
C ASN A 662 -22.70 37.48 4.44
N LEU A 663 -23.47 36.40 4.63
CA LEU A 663 -24.86 36.28 4.17
C LEU A 663 -25.87 37.12 4.97
N ASN A 664 -25.40 38.07 5.79
CA ASN A 664 -26.21 39.12 6.39
C ASN A 664 -25.75 40.49 5.87
N LYS A 665 -26.19 40.84 4.66
CA LYS A 665 -26.42 42.23 4.27
C LYS A 665 -27.90 42.45 4.02
#